data_AF-A0A1V5YJQ5-F1
#
_entry.id   AF-A0A1V5YJQ5-F1
#
_cell.length_a   1.000
_cell.length_b   1.000
_cell.length_c   1.000
_cell.angle_alpha   90.00
_cell.angle_beta   90.00
_cell.angle_gamma   90.00
#
_symmetry.space_group_name_H-M   'P 1'
#
loop_
_entity.id
_entity.type
_entity.pdbx_description
1 polymer ?
#
loop_
_entity_poly.entity_id
_entity_poly.type
_entity_poly.pdbx_seq_one_letter_code
_entity_poly.pdbx_strand_id
1 'polypeptide(L)'
;MESSSLDRPTLSGALDRPLLSVLRINGWKIILLLLVVLLVFTRLYDLGNRAYCHDESTHAWEPWKLITGQGYRFDPVYHGPFLYHATALVYWLFGDSDTTARIASALLAILSVLLVWPLRKWLGKAGALFTMFLLTLSPSMMFRGRFIRHDIFVIAPTMAVVVAFFHYVTDRRQRWLYVIAGGLALTFCAKANSFINGAIFGAFWVGALLVDWWKTRRPLRELPEFDLAVLMATLALPLLTPLVLMVLKLNPRDYSDAGLWRIRGVLLVLVAISAVIGLWWKRKVWPIAAAIYYAIYIPLYTTMFTNGQGLETGFTGMVGHWLGEQGVARGGQPWFYFYFLNVIYEFLPLILALLAILYYLYRLLRELRPQAAEGESQTVATAAPPFVGFILFWGLGTFAFWTWAAEKMPWQNMHLVLNLCLVAGWFLGQVWQRADWRKLLKEGFLPCLVLLPVMLFGNVVWVVTLAGRPKPFSGMELEQLYVTLRFLLGLIVEVVAGALLVAGSRRFGWRGLGRVLLAALFVVLTAATIRIAVMLTFINQNYATEFLQYAAATPDTADVMAELGEIRRLLPDGEPLRIAYDNDSQQPFFWYLRELPNVTFFTGDGGLSGVHDVVIIGLDNETKLKAQLAGRYVRRNYRLIWWPYEDVYRNLTLRKLWDDLRSPERLKFWWNIFWWRKYPESTALWPSVHRFALYVRKDLASRLWVLGPDVPGVDTSLPEDDYEKQRLDLAAIQAFGSSRELNDPKGVAVDHLGRVYVVNTRNHRVEVYSADGQLVQTIGSQGTGPGQFQEPWGIAVAPDGHVYVADTWNHRIEKFDAQGRFVATWGTFGDTGGLLGAPDVLYGPRDIAVTPDGNLIVSDTGNKRLIKFSPEGTFIAQWGGGGSLPGQFLEPCGVAVDAAGNIYVADVWNHRIQKLSADGVYQSQIAVVGWESESPVNKPYLVADQFASVYVTQPDYHRVVKFDSSGRVLSVWGLMGTDERSLNTPSDITLDAQGNVYVVDSGNNRVVKYPALH
;
A
#
# COMPACT_ATOMS: atom_id res chain seq x y z
N MET A 1 60.68 -48.83 30.55
CA MET A 1 61.56 -48.44 29.43
C MET A 1 61.03 -49.17 28.21
N GLU A 2 60.14 -48.54 27.41
CA GLU A 2 60.45 -47.62 26.29
C GLU A 2 61.07 -48.39 25.10
N SER A 3 60.69 -48.25 23.83
CA SER A 3 59.94 -47.24 23.05
C SER A 3 59.44 -47.93 21.75
N SER A 4 58.17 -47.85 21.36
CA SER A 4 57.54 -46.89 20.42
C SER A 4 58.26 -46.62 19.08
N SER A 5 57.64 -47.06 17.98
CA SER A 5 57.73 -46.38 16.67
C SER A 5 56.32 -46.26 16.08
N LEU A 6 55.86 -45.01 16.04
CA LEU A 6 54.57 -44.54 15.55
C LEU A 6 54.55 -44.47 14.02
N ASP A 7 53.68 -45.23 13.36
CA ASP A 7 53.21 -44.88 12.01
C ASP A 7 52.10 -43.83 12.13
N ARG A 8 52.42 -42.60 11.73
CA ARG A 8 51.47 -41.51 11.59
C ARG A 8 50.69 -41.69 10.29
N PRO A 9 49.34 -41.60 10.28
CA PRO A 9 48.59 -41.47 9.03
C PRO A 9 48.82 -40.07 8.48
N THR A 10 49.42 -39.99 7.30
CA THR A 10 49.54 -38.74 6.53
C THR A 10 48.14 -38.20 6.22
N LEU A 11 47.87 -36.98 6.72
CA LEU A 11 46.70 -36.18 6.38
C LEU A 11 46.74 -35.85 4.89
N SER A 12 46.05 -36.64 4.06
CA SER A 12 45.75 -36.24 2.67
C SER A 12 44.89 -34.98 2.70
N GLY A 13 45.36 -33.88 2.12
CA GLY A 13 44.63 -32.62 2.06
C GLY A 13 43.36 -32.74 1.22
N ALA A 14 42.37 -31.90 1.48
CA ALA A 14 41.11 -31.87 0.71
C ALA A 14 41.32 -31.59 -0.79
N LEU A 15 42.50 -31.07 -1.18
CA LEU A 15 42.90 -30.73 -2.54
C LEU A 15 43.58 -31.89 -3.29
N ASP A 16 44.02 -32.95 -2.60
CA ASP A 16 44.69 -34.11 -3.20
C ASP A 16 43.71 -35.14 -3.78
N ARG A 17 42.40 -34.90 -3.65
CA ARG A 17 41.35 -35.76 -4.20
C ARG A 17 40.93 -35.22 -5.56
N PRO A 18 41.00 -36.01 -6.65
CA PRO A 18 40.48 -35.59 -7.94
C PRO A 18 39.03 -35.13 -7.78
N LEU A 19 38.67 -33.93 -8.25
CA LEU A 19 37.34 -33.33 -8.10
C LEU A 19 36.21 -34.28 -8.59
N LEU A 20 36.53 -35.11 -9.58
CA LEU A 20 35.64 -36.11 -10.17
C LEU A 20 35.53 -37.43 -9.37
N SER A 21 36.47 -37.73 -8.47
CA SER A 21 36.42 -38.93 -7.61
C SER A 21 35.32 -38.86 -6.53
N VAL A 22 34.92 -37.64 -6.16
CA VAL A 22 33.80 -37.35 -5.24
C VAL A 22 32.43 -37.42 -5.95
N LEU A 23 32.43 -37.27 -7.27
CA LEU A 23 31.26 -37.33 -8.14
C LEU A 23 31.04 -38.74 -8.71
N ARG A 24 30.89 -39.76 -7.84
CA ARG A 24 30.13 -40.94 -8.25
C ARG A 24 28.67 -40.51 -8.46
N ILE A 25 28.33 -40.18 -9.71
CA ILE A 25 26.99 -39.78 -10.12
C ILE A 25 26.10 -41.02 -10.09
N ASN A 26 25.09 -41.01 -9.22
CA ASN A 26 24.05 -42.02 -9.19
C ASN A 26 22.73 -41.40 -9.67
N GLY A 27 21.74 -42.23 -10.03
CA GLY A 27 20.46 -41.72 -10.54
C GLY A 27 19.77 -40.69 -9.62
N TRP A 28 19.91 -40.83 -8.29
CA TRP A 28 19.37 -39.88 -7.31
C TRP A 28 20.04 -38.50 -7.39
N LYS A 29 21.37 -38.44 -7.59
CA LYS A 29 22.10 -37.18 -7.75
C LYS A 29 21.73 -36.48 -9.06
N ILE A 30 21.48 -37.23 -10.14
CA ILE A 30 21.01 -36.66 -11.41
C ILE A 30 19.63 -36.02 -11.24
N ILE A 31 18.69 -36.73 -10.62
CA ILE A 31 17.33 -36.20 -10.36
C ILE A 31 17.40 -34.94 -9.50
N LEU A 32 18.21 -34.94 -8.44
CA LEU A 32 18.40 -33.77 -7.60
C LEU A 32 18.99 -32.60 -8.40
N LEU A 33 20.00 -32.83 -9.24
CA LEU A 33 20.61 -31.79 -10.06
C LEU A 33 19.59 -31.18 -11.04
N LEU A 34 18.84 -32.02 -11.77
CA LEU A 34 17.80 -31.56 -12.70
C LEU A 34 16.72 -30.75 -11.97
N LEU A 35 16.32 -31.18 -10.77
CA LEU A 35 15.36 -30.46 -9.96
C LEU A 35 15.91 -29.09 -9.49
N VAL A 36 17.18 -29.02 -9.10
CA VAL A 36 17.82 -27.75 -8.73
C VAL A 36 17.92 -26.81 -9.93
N VAL A 37 18.28 -27.31 -11.11
CA VAL A 37 18.30 -26.50 -12.35
C VAL A 37 16.90 -25.95 -12.65
N LEU A 38 15.87 -26.79 -12.58
CA LEU A 38 14.47 -26.36 -12.76
C LEU A 38 14.06 -25.32 -11.71
N LEU A 39 14.43 -25.52 -10.44
CA LEU A 39 14.17 -24.58 -9.36
C LEU A 39 14.82 -23.22 -9.62
N VAL A 40 16.10 -23.20 -9.99
CA VAL A 40 16.83 -21.96 -10.30
C VAL A 40 16.17 -21.25 -11.49
N PHE A 41 15.87 -21.99 -12.57
CA PHE A 41 15.21 -21.43 -13.74
C PHE A 41 13.85 -20.80 -13.39
N THR A 42 12.98 -21.52 -12.69
CA THR A 42 11.64 -21.02 -12.34
C THR A 42 11.66 -19.80 -11.42
N ARG A 43 12.74 -19.58 -10.66
CA ARG A 43 12.87 -18.44 -9.74
C ARG A 43 13.62 -17.24 -10.34
N LEU A 44 14.54 -17.45 -11.28
CA LEU A 44 15.36 -16.35 -11.84
C LEU A 44 14.98 -15.93 -13.26
N TYR A 45 14.29 -16.78 -14.03
CA TYR A 45 13.89 -16.44 -15.40
C TYR A 45 12.88 -15.28 -15.40
N ASP A 46 13.11 -14.23 -16.18
CA ASP A 46 12.18 -13.11 -16.40
C ASP A 46 11.76 -12.34 -15.13
N LEU A 47 12.71 -11.99 -14.26
CA LEU A 47 12.43 -11.25 -13.02
C LEU A 47 12.03 -9.78 -13.24
N GLY A 48 12.49 -9.14 -14.32
CA GLY A 48 12.29 -7.70 -14.56
C GLY A 48 10.96 -7.31 -15.19
N ASN A 49 10.31 -8.19 -15.94
CA ASN A 49 9.17 -7.88 -16.83
C ASN A 49 7.83 -7.55 -16.11
N ARG A 50 7.80 -7.65 -14.79
CA ARG A 50 6.60 -7.40 -13.98
C ARG A 50 6.55 -5.95 -13.52
N ALA A 51 5.39 -5.30 -13.67
CA ALA A 51 5.14 -3.98 -13.11
C ALA A 51 5.16 -4.00 -11.57
N TYR A 52 5.80 -2.99 -10.99
CA TYR A 52 5.83 -2.76 -9.54
C TYR A 52 4.44 -2.42 -9.00
N CYS A 53 3.96 -3.19 -8.04
CA CYS A 53 2.79 -2.78 -7.25
C CYS A 53 3.18 -1.85 -6.11
N HIS A 54 2.19 -1.16 -5.52
CA HIS A 54 2.36 -0.15 -4.48
C HIS A 54 3.44 -0.52 -3.43
N ASP A 55 3.28 -1.66 -2.76
CA ASP A 55 4.22 -2.08 -1.70
C ASP A 55 5.58 -2.55 -2.24
N GLU A 56 5.61 -3.16 -3.43
CA GLU A 56 6.85 -3.64 -4.03
C GLU A 56 7.75 -2.46 -4.43
N SER A 57 7.19 -1.32 -4.86
CA SER A 57 7.99 -0.12 -5.16
C SER A 57 8.62 0.48 -3.91
N THR A 58 7.91 0.48 -2.78
CA THR A 58 8.48 0.93 -1.50
C THR A 58 9.61 0.02 -1.05
N HIS A 59 9.43 -1.30 -1.20
CA HIS A 59 10.49 -2.25 -0.88
C HIS A 59 11.73 -2.14 -1.76
N ALA A 60 11.60 -1.66 -3.00
CA ALA A 60 12.73 -1.40 -3.88
C ALA A 60 13.37 -0.03 -3.65
N TRP A 61 12.59 0.96 -3.20
CA TRP A 61 13.05 2.32 -2.94
C TRP A 61 13.87 2.49 -1.66
N GLU A 62 13.42 1.93 -0.53
CA GLU A 62 14.13 2.06 0.74
C GLU A 62 15.59 1.55 0.69
N PRO A 63 15.90 0.40 0.05
CA PRO A 63 17.28 -0.05 -0.16
C PRO A 63 18.07 0.88 -1.09
N TRP A 64 17.41 1.49 -2.08
CA TRP A 64 18.05 2.44 -2.99
C TRP A 64 18.49 3.70 -2.24
N LYS A 65 17.63 4.27 -1.40
CA LYS A 65 18.01 5.39 -0.52
C LYS A 65 19.20 5.06 0.38
N LEU A 66 19.27 3.82 0.87
CA LEU A 66 20.38 3.36 1.69
C LEU A 66 21.71 3.35 0.92
N ILE A 67 21.73 2.88 -0.34
CA ILE A 67 22.97 2.84 -1.14
C ILE A 67 23.35 4.18 -1.77
N THR A 68 22.40 5.08 -2.00
CA THR A 68 22.65 6.43 -2.55
C THR A 68 22.96 7.47 -1.48
N GLY A 69 22.93 7.09 -0.19
CA GLY A 69 23.25 8.01 0.91
C GLY A 69 22.11 8.96 1.30
N GLN A 70 20.89 8.76 0.79
CA GLN A 70 19.69 9.52 1.19
C GLN A 70 19.15 9.12 2.57
N GLY A 71 19.71 8.05 3.16
CA GLY A 71 19.39 7.57 4.49
C GLY A 71 18.25 6.56 4.51
N TYR A 72 18.25 5.70 5.53
CA TYR A 72 17.18 4.76 5.82
C TYR A 72 16.96 4.72 7.33
N ARG A 73 15.69 4.75 7.74
CA ARG A 73 15.29 4.61 9.13
C ARG A 73 14.24 3.53 9.21
N PHE A 74 14.47 2.54 10.07
CA PHE A 74 13.47 1.52 10.35
C PHE A 74 12.18 2.16 10.86
N ASP A 75 11.09 1.87 10.16
CA ASP A 75 9.73 2.18 10.57
C ASP A 75 8.94 0.86 10.66
N PRO A 76 8.31 0.55 11.80
CA PRO A 76 7.46 -0.62 11.94
C PRO A 76 6.36 -0.79 10.89
N VAL A 77 5.87 0.32 10.30
CA VAL A 77 4.88 0.32 9.21
C VAL A 77 5.41 -0.44 8.00
N TYR A 78 6.70 -0.31 7.70
CA TYR A 78 7.38 -0.93 6.56
C TYR A 78 7.99 -2.31 6.88
N HIS A 79 7.59 -2.95 7.98
CA HIS A 79 8.10 -4.26 8.39
C HIS A 79 9.62 -4.31 8.64
N GLY A 80 10.18 -5.51 8.80
CA GLY A 80 11.51 -5.70 9.37
C GLY A 80 12.69 -5.37 8.42
N PRO A 81 13.84 -4.94 8.98
CA PRO A 81 14.99 -4.42 8.23
C PRO A 81 15.71 -5.43 7.33
N PHE A 82 15.52 -6.74 7.52
CA PHE A 82 16.31 -7.77 6.81
C PHE A 82 16.12 -7.70 5.28
N LEU A 83 14.89 -7.48 4.81
CA LEU A 83 14.61 -7.35 3.37
C LEU A 83 15.40 -6.19 2.78
N TYR A 84 15.41 -5.04 3.45
CA TYR A 84 16.01 -3.83 2.93
C TYR A 84 17.53 -3.94 2.83
N HIS A 85 18.18 -4.44 3.88
CA HIS A 85 19.63 -4.65 3.86
C HIS A 85 20.07 -5.72 2.86
N ALA A 86 19.30 -6.82 2.74
CA ALA A 86 19.61 -7.86 1.76
C ALA A 86 19.48 -7.35 0.33
N THR A 87 18.48 -6.52 0.05
CA THR A 87 18.28 -5.92 -1.28
C THR A 87 19.32 -4.84 -1.56
N ALA A 88 19.67 -4.01 -0.57
CA ALA A 88 20.72 -3.00 -0.68
C ALA A 88 22.08 -3.64 -1.01
N LEU A 89 22.40 -4.80 -0.41
CA LEU A 89 23.59 -5.56 -0.76
C LEU A 89 23.59 -6.00 -2.23
N VAL A 90 22.44 -6.41 -2.77
CA VAL A 90 22.32 -6.77 -4.19
C VAL A 90 22.51 -5.54 -5.08
N TYR A 91 21.91 -4.39 -4.74
CA TYR A 91 22.12 -3.16 -5.50
C TYR A 91 23.58 -2.72 -5.47
N TRP A 92 24.25 -2.81 -4.32
CA TRP A 92 25.66 -2.48 -4.21
C TRP A 92 26.55 -3.39 -5.08
N LEU A 93 26.20 -4.67 -5.24
CA LEU A 93 26.97 -5.62 -6.03
C LEU A 93 26.69 -5.54 -7.55
N PHE A 94 25.46 -5.23 -7.95
CA PHE A 94 25.01 -5.40 -9.35
C PHE A 94 24.31 -4.18 -9.96
N GLY A 95 24.19 -3.08 -9.22
CA GLY A 95 23.38 -1.93 -9.58
C GLY A 95 21.89 -2.13 -9.25
N ASP A 96 21.14 -1.03 -9.17
CA ASP A 96 19.70 -1.04 -8.98
C ASP A 96 18.95 -1.14 -10.33
N SER A 97 17.95 -2.01 -10.36
CA SER A 97 17.07 -2.25 -11.51
C SER A 97 15.88 -3.08 -11.05
N ASP A 98 14.85 -3.16 -11.89
CA ASP A 98 13.67 -3.99 -11.64
C ASP A 98 14.02 -5.47 -11.42
N THR A 99 15.08 -5.95 -12.09
CA THR A 99 15.57 -7.32 -11.96
C THR A 99 16.32 -7.50 -10.64
N THR A 100 17.28 -6.62 -10.34
CA THR A 100 18.15 -6.78 -9.16
C THR A 100 17.40 -6.63 -7.85
N ALA A 101 16.33 -5.82 -7.81
CA ALA A 101 15.45 -5.69 -6.66
C ALA A 101 14.82 -7.03 -6.22
N ARG A 102 14.53 -7.93 -7.16
CA ARG A 102 13.85 -9.21 -6.91
C ARG A 102 14.81 -10.38 -6.69
N ILE A 103 16.12 -10.21 -6.95
CA ILE A 103 17.13 -11.28 -6.82
C ILE A 103 17.21 -11.81 -5.39
N ALA A 104 17.23 -10.93 -4.38
CA ALA A 104 17.34 -11.36 -2.98
C ALA A 104 16.18 -12.30 -2.59
N SER A 105 14.94 -11.93 -2.94
CA SER A 105 13.76 -12.78 -2.75
C SER A 105 13.88 -14.12 -3.47
N ALA A 106 14.27 -14.10 -4.75
CA ALA A 106 14.38 -15.31 -5.56
C ALA A 106 15.44 -16.28 -5.02
N LEU A 107 16.59 -15.76 -4.56
CA LEU A 107 17.64 -16.57 -3.92
C LEU A 107 17.16 -17.19 -2.61
N LEU A 108 16.42 -16.45 -1.78
CA LEU A 108 15.82 -17.00 -0.56
C LEU A 108 14.73 -18.02 -0.88
N ALA A 109 13.97 -17.83 -1.95
CA ALA A 109 13.02 -18.83 -2.43
C ALA A 109 13.71 -20.14 -2.83
N ILE A 110 14.81 -20.06 -3.58
CA ILE A 110 15.64 -21.23 -3.92
C ILE A 110 16.15 -21.89 -2.64
N LEU A 111 16.72 -21.11 -1.72
CA LEU A 111 17.27 -21.60 -0.46
C LEU A 111 16.20 -22.34 0.37
N SER A 112 14.97 -21.83 0.45
CA SER A 112 13.88 -22.47 1.19
C SER A 112 13.59 -23.90 0.74
N VAL A 113 13.71 -24.17 -0.57
CA VAL A 113 13.54 -25.50 -1.16
C VAL A 113 14.78 -26.36 -0.93
N LEU A 114 15.98 -25.81 -1.09
CA LEU A 114 17.23 -26.54 -0.84
C LEU A 114 17.35 -27.02 0.62
N LEU A 115 16.84 -26.24 1.57
CA LEU A 115 16.82 -26.57 3.00
C LEU A 115 15.93 -27.78 3.35
N VAL A 116 15.14 -28.30 2.42
CA VAL A 116 14.43 -29.58 2.57
C VAL A 116 15.38 -30.77 2.51
N TRP A 117 16.46 -30.71 1.74
CA TRP A 117 17.37 -31.85 1.56
C TRP A 117 18.05 -32.31 2.88
N PRO A 118 18.49 -31.40 3.77
CA PRO A 118 18.89 -31.77 5.14
C PRO A 118 17.85 -32.55 5.95
N LEU A 119 16.55 -32.40 5.66
CA LEU A 119 15.46 -33.12 6.33
C LEU A 119 15.23 -34.55 5.79
N ARG A 120 15.98 -34.99 4.78
CA ARG A 120 15.88 -36.35 4.20
C ARG A 120 16.06 -37.49 5.21
N LYS A 121 16.67 -37.23 6.38
CA LYS A 121 16.76 -38.20 7.48
C LYS A 121 15.36 -38.60 7.98
N TRP A 122 14.41 -37.66 8.03
CA TRP A 122 13.05 -37.88 8.54
C TRP A 122 12.01 -38.03 7.42
N LEU A 123 12.19 -37.33 6.30
CA LEU A 123 11.34 -37.48 5.11
C LEU A 123 11.65 -38.75 4.29
N GLY A 124 12.85 -39.30 4.44
CA GLY A 124 13.43 -40.23 3.48
C GLY A 124 13.93 -39.53 2.21
N LYS A 125 14.84 -40.17 1.46
CA LYS A 125 15.43 -39.59 0.24
C LYS A 125 14.38 -39.25 -0.82
N ALA A 126 13.46 -40.20 -1.07
CA ALA A 126 12.36 -40.00 -2.01
C ALA A 126 11.40 -38.90 -1.53
N GLY A 127 11.05 -38.89 -0.24
CA GLY A 127 10.14 -37.88 0.31
C GLY A 127 10.70 -36.47 0.25
N ALA A 128 12.01 -36.31 0.53
CA ALA A 128 12.69 -35.02 0.37
C ALA A 128 12.64 -34.51 -1.08
N LEU A 129 12.88 -35.38 -2.07
CA LEU A 129 12.78 -34.99 -3.48
C LEU A 129 11.35 -34.65 -3.89
N PHE A 130 10.35 -35.39 -3.43
CA PHE A 130 8.95 -35.06 -3.67
C PHE A 130 8.56 -33.73 -3.04
N THR A 131 8.97 -33.44 -1.80
CA THR A 131 8.74 -32.12 -1.20
C THR A 131 9.43 -31.01 -1.99
N MET A 132 10.70 -31.20 -2.38
CA MET A 132 11.42 -30.20 -3.19
C MET A 132 10.72 -29.97 -4.55
N PHE A 133 10.24 -31.04 -5.17
CA PHE A 133 9.49 -30.98 -6.43
C PHE A 133 8.18 -30.22 -6.27
N LEU A 134 7.39 -30.55 -5.24
CA LEU A 134 6.13 -29.87 -4.94
C LEU A 134 6.34 -28.38 -4.67
N LEU A 135 7.36 -27.99 -3.89
CA LEU A 135 7.66 -26.58 -3.63
C LEU A 135 8.19 -25.84 -4.87
N THR A 136 8.92 -26.54 -5.74
CA THR A 136 9.40 -25.97 -7.01
C THR A 136 8.23 -25.59 -7.91
N LEU A 137 7.23 -26.47 -8.01
CA LEU A 137 6.06 -26.31 -8.88
C LEU A 137 4.88 -25.56 -8.26
N SER A 138 4.85 -25.39 -6.93
CA SER A 138 3.77 -24.69 -6.23
C SER A 138 3.56 -23.29 -6.84
N PRO A 139 2.33 -22.96 -7.31
CA PRO A 139 2.02 -21.64 -7.84
C PRO A 139 2.28 -20.53 -6.83
N SER A 140 1.92 -20.71 -5.55
CA SER A 140 2.13 -19.71 -4.50
C SER A 140 3.61 -19.48 -4.24
N MET A 141 4.40 -20.56 -4.09
CA MET A 141 5.84 -20.47 -3.82
C MET A 141 6.62 -19.93 -5.01
N MET A 142 6.21 -20.26 -6.23
CA MET A 142 6.85 -19.77 -7.45
C MET A 142 6.53 -18.30 -7.69
N PHE A 143 5.25 -17.94 -7.65
CA PHE A 143 4.81 -16.57 -7.88
C PHE A 143 5.37 -15.63 -6.81
N ARG A 144 5.07 -15.87 -5.53
CA ARG A 144 5.46 -14.97 -4.44
C ARG A 144 6.93 -15.06 -4.05
N GLY A 145 7.61 -16.16 -4.36
CA GLY A 145 9.06 -16.28 -4.16
C GLY A 145 9.89 -15.36 -5.07
N ARG A 146 9.29 -14.80 -6.12
CA ARG A 146 9.91 -13.85 -7.06
C ARG A 146 9.59 -12.39 -6.76
N PHE A 147 8.74 -12.12 -5.76
CA PHE A 147 8.35 -10.77 -5.37
C PHE A 147 9.27 -10.24 -4.27
N ILE A 148 9.57 -8.94 -4.30
CA ILE A 148 10.21 -8.27 -3.17
C ILE A 148 9.19 -8.04 -2.04
N ARG A 149 9.01 -9.08 -1.21
CA ARG A 149 8.09 -9.12 -0.07
C ARG A 149 8.70 -9.89 1.09
N HIS A 150 8.38 -9.47 2.31
CA HIS A 150 8.97 -9.98 3.53
C HIS A 150 8.72 -11.47 3.82
N ASP A 151 7.65 -12.09 3.31
CA ASP A 151 7.28 -13.46 3.68
C ASP A 151 8.34 -14.51 3.30
N ILE A 152 9.03 -14.35 2.16
CA ILE A 152 10.12 -15.27 1.80
C ILE A 152 11.36 -15.08 2.68
N PHE A 153 11.58 -13.85 3.17
CA PHE A 153 12.63 -13.52 4.15
C PHE A 153 12.33 -14.09 5.53
N VAL A 154 11.07 -14.45 5.83
CA VAL A 154 10.70 -15.23 7.02
C VAL A 154 10.88 -16.73 6.76
N ILE A 155 10.40 -17.24 5.63
CA ILE A 155 10.34 -18.68 5.32
C ILE A 155 11.73 -19.32 5.26
N ALA A 156 12.71 -18.71 4.58
CA ALA A 156 14.01 -19.33 4.40
C ALA A 156 14.79 -19.49 5.74
N PRO A 157 14.91 -18.47 6.60
CA PRO A 157 15.50 -18.64 7.92
C PRO A 157 14.67 -19.55 8.84
N THR A 158 13.34 -19.54 8.73
CA THR A 158 12.46 -20.48 9.45
C THR A 158 12.80 -21.93 9.11
N MET A 159 13.01 -22.24 7.83
CA MET A 159 13.43 -23.58 7.40
C MET A 159 14.80 -23.98 7.95
N ALA A 160 15.75 -23.04 8.04
CA ALA A 160 17.04 -23.30 8.66
C ALA A 160 16.91 -23.63 10.16
N VAL A 161 16.03 -22.93 10.88
CA VAL A 161 15.68 -23.21 12.27
C VAL A 161 15.06 -24.61 12.41
N VAL A 162 14.09 -24.96 11.57
CA VAL A 162 13.46 -26.30 11.58
C VAL A 162 14.47 -27.40 11.32
N VAL A 163 15.36 -27.24 10.34
CA VAL A 163 16.47 -28.17 10.09
C VAL A 163 17.33 -28.33 11.34
N ALA A 164 17.72 -27.22 11.96
CA ALA A 164 18.59 -27.23 13.12
C ALA A 164 17.92 -27.88 14.35
N PHE A 165 16.61 -27.70 14.56
CA PHE A 165 15.88 -28.37 15.64
C PHE A 165 16.04 -29.89 15.58
N PHE A 166 15.70 -30.50 14.44
CA PHE A 166 15.69 -31.96 14.34
C PHE A 166 17.10 -32.56 14.35
N HIS A 167 18.07 -31.89 13.74
CA HIS A 167 19.47 -32.32 13.86
C HIS A 167 20.03 -32.10 15.28
N TYR A 168 19.57 -31.09 16.03
CA TYR A 168 19.95 -30.93 17.43
C TYR A 168 19.39 -32.03 18.32
N VAL A 169 18.09 -32.33 18.21
CA VAL A 169 17.43 -33.39 18.98
C VAL A 169 18.09 -34.75 18.73
N THR A 170 18.55 -34.99 17.50
CA THR A 170 19.19 -36.26 17.12
C THR A 170 20.68 -36.32 17.44
N ASP A 171 21.45 -35.31 17.04
CA ASP A 171 22.92 -35.37 17.07
C ASP A 171 23.52 -34.67 18.32
N ARG A 172 22.73 -33.87 19.06
CA ARG A 172 23.14 -33.07 20.24
C ARG A 172 24.33 -32.13 20.05
N ARG A 173 24.69 -31.82 18.81
CA ARG A 173 25.84 -30.95 18.51
C ARG A 173 25.49 -29.47 18.74
N GLN A 174 26.33 -28.77 19.49
CA GLN A 174 26.14 -27.35 19.86
C GLN A 174 25.98 -26.41 18.66
N ARG A 175 26.64 -26.72 17.53
CA ARG A 175 26.53 -25.92 16.29
C ARG A 175 25.09 -25.65 15.85
N TRP A 176 24.16 -26.58 16.13
CA TRP A 176 22.76 -26.41 15.75
C TRP A 176 22.05 -25.36 16.60
N LEU A 177 22.43 -25.19 17.88
CA LEU A 177 21.93 -24.10 18.72
C LEU A 177 22.36 -22.73 18.17
N TYR A 178 23.55 -22.64 17.58
CA TYR A 178 24.04 -21.41 16.93
C TYR A 178 23.29 -21.11 15.64
N VAL A 179 22.97 -22.12 14.83
CA VAL A 179 22.12 -21.96 13.64
C VAL A 179 20.71 -21.53 14.03
N ILE A 180 20.15 -22.08 15.11
CA ILE A 180 18.85 -21.65 15.65
C ILE A 180 18.90 -20.18 16.05
N ALA A 181 19.94 -19.75 16.78
CA ALA A 181 20.09 -18.37 17.21
C ALA A 181 20.17 -17.39 16.02
N GLY A 182 21.04 -17.67 15.03
CA GLY A 182 21.14 -16.82 13.84
C GLY A 182 19.87 -16.83 12.98
N GLY A 183 19.23 -17.99 12.83
CA GLY A 183 17.96 -18.11 12.10
C GLY A 183 16.82 -17.34 12.76
N LEU A 184 16.70 -17.41 14.10
CA LEU A 184 15.73 -16.64 14.86
C LEU A 184 15.96 -15.12 14.70
N ALA A 185 17.21 -14.67 14.78
CA ALA A 185 17.55 -13.25 14.57
C ALA A 185 17.07 -12.77 13.20
N LEU A 186 17.37 -13.51 12.13
CA LEU A 186 16.91 -13.17 10.77
C LEU A 186 15.39 -13.18 10.65
N THR A 187 14.69 -14.18 11.22
CA THR A 187 13.22 -14.21 11.17
C THR A 187 12.60 -13.00 11.89
N PHE A 188 13.12 -12.65 13.08
CA PHE A 188 12.63 -11.50 13.85
C PHE A 188 13.07 -10.15 13.28
N CYS A 189 14.04 -10.13 12.35
CA CYS A 189 14.36 -8.95 11.54
C CYS A 189 13.59 -8.89 10.22
N ALA A 190 12.77 -9.90 9.89
CA ALA A 190 12.07 -9.95 8.61
C ALA A 190 10.66 -9.35 8.69
N LYS A 191 9.82 -9.80 9.62
CA LYS A 191 8.40 -9.36 9.72
C LYS A 191 7.79 -9.73 11.07
N ALA A 192 6.79 -8.97 11.52
CA ALA A 192 6.08 -9.20 12.78
C ALA A 192 5.44 -10.60 12.89
N ASN A 193 4.94 -11.17 11.78
CA ASN A 193 4.33 -12.50 11.81
C ASN A 193 5.31 -13.63 12.20
N SER A 194 6.62 -13.39 12.15
CA SER A 194 7.63 -14.35 12.63
C SER A 194 7.51 -14.64 14.12
N PHE A 195 6.99 -13.70 14.92
CA PHE A 195 6.73 -13.92 16.35
C PHE A 195 5.68 -15.02 16.60
N ILE A 196 4.70 -15.14 15.70
CA ILE A 196 3.70 -16.22 15.73
C ILE A 196 4.37 -17.57 15.51
N ASN A 197 5.25 -17.68 14.50
CA ASN A 197 6.03 -18.91 14.27
C ASN A 197 6.91 -19.26 15.47
N GLY A 198 7.57 -18.26 16.06
CA GLY A 198 8.35 -18.42 17.28
C GLY A 198 7.52 -18.98 18.45
N ALA A 199 6.31 -18.43 18.66
CA ALA A 199 5.38 -18.90 19.69
C ALA A 199 4.88 -20.34 19.43
N ILE A 200 4.52 -20.67 18.18
CA ILE A 200 4.11 -22.02 17.79
C ILE A 200 5.25 -23.02 18.06
N PHE A 201 6.48 -22.71 17.63
CA PHE A 201 7.62 -23.60 17.84
C PHE A 201 7.97 -23.75 19.32
N GLY A 202 7.95 -22.65 20.08
CA GLY A 202 8.15 -22.67 21.53
C GLY A 202 7.12 -23.55 22.24
N ALA A 203 5.83 -23.37 21.92
CA ALA A 203 4.74 -24.16 22.49
C ALA A 203 4.88 -25.66 22.15
N PHE A 204 5.27 -25.99 20.93
CA PHE A 204 5.53 -27.38 20.54
C PHE A 204 6.65 -28.00 21.38
N TRP A 205 7.81 -27.33 21.49
CA TRP A 205 8.95 -27.88 22.22
C TRP A 205 8.70 -27.95 23.73
N VAL A 206 7.96 -27.02 24.31
CA VAL A 206 7.48 -27.12 25.70
C VAL A 206 6.52 -28.30 25.86
N GLY A 207 5.57 -28.49 24.95
CA GLY A 207 4.67 -29.65 24.97
C GLY A 207 5.42 -30.98 24.83
N ALA A 208 6.36 -31.06 23.89
CA ALA A 208 7.21 -32.23 23.68
C ALA A 208 8.07 -32.53 24.91
N LEU A 209 8.64 -31.50 25.54
CA LEU A 209 9.37 -31.61 26.81
C LEU A 209 8.50 -32.20 27.91
N LEU A 210 7.28 -31.68 28.10
CA LEU A 210 6.36 -32.16 29.13
C LEU A 210 5.96 -33.62 28.90
N VAL A 211 5.69 -34.01 27.65
CA VAL A 211 5.35 -35.39 27.29
C VAL A 211 6.52 -36.33 27.54
N ASP A 212 7.73 -35.97 27.12
CA ASP A 212 8.91 -36.84 27.30
C ASP A 212 9.32 -36.93 28.77
N TRP A 213 9.25 -35.82 29.51
CA TRP A 213 9.46 -35.81 30.95
C TRP A 213 8.43 -36.65 31.69
N TRP A 214 7.15 -36.58 31.31
CA TRP A 214 6.10 -37.40 31.92
C TRP A 214 6.34 -38.90 31.72
N LYS A 215 6.79 -39.29 30.52
CA LYS A 215 7.07 -40.70 30.15
C LYS A 215 8.36 -41.25 30.76
N THR A 216 9.42 -40.46 30.77
CA THR A 216 10.77 -40.94 31.12
C THR A 216 11.20 -40.56 32.54
N ARG A 217 10.61 -39.52 33.13
CA ARG A 217 10.96 -38.92 34.42
C ARG A 217 12.45 -38.57 34.56
N ARG A 218 13.16 -38.39 33.44
CA ARG A 218 14.57 -37.98 33.41
C ARG A 218 14.76 -36.53 33.86
N PRO A 219 15.94 -36.16 34.39
CA PRO A 219 16.26 -34.77 34.68
C PRO A 219 16.07 -33.89 33.44
N LEU A 220 15.43 -32.73 33.59
CA LEU A 220 15.10 -31.83 32.45
C LEU A 220 16.33 -31.46 31.61
N ARG A 221 17.50 -31.28 32.25
CA ARG A 221 18.76 -30.94 31.57
C ARG A 221 19.27 -32.02 30.63
N GLU A 222 18.83 -33.27 30.81
CA GLU A 222 19.16 -34.37 29.92
C GLU A 222 18.24 -34.45 28.71
N LEU A 223 17.21 -33.62 28.60
CA LEU A 223 16.24 -33.65 27.50
C LEU A 223 16.62 -32.60 26.44
N PRO A 224 16.66 -32.94 25.13
CA PRO A 224 16.96 -31.95 24.09
C PRO A 224 15.89 -30.88 23.96
N GLU A 225 14.65 -31.20 24.26
CA GLU A 225 13.51 -30.28 24.18
C GLU A 225 13.65 -29.14 25.20
N PHE A 226 14.24 -29.42 26.37
CA PHE A 226 14.55 -28.42 27.39
C PHE A 226 15.56 -27.40 26.88
N ASP A 227 16.63 -27.88 26.23
CA ASP A 227 17.65 -27.04 25.62
C ASP A 227 17.06 -26.10 24.56
N LEU A 228 16.15 -26.62 23.72
CA LEU A 228 15.47 -25.82 22.70
C LEU A 228 14.53 -24.79 23.31
N ALA A 229 13.72 -25.19 24.29
CA ALA A 229 12.78 -24.31 24.97
C ALA A 229 13.50 -23.15 25.69
N VAL A 230 14.58 -23.42 26.43
CA VAL A 230 15.35 -22.39 27.13
C VAL A 230 16.05 -21.45 26.16
N LEU A 231 16.67 -21.97 25.09
CA LEU A 231 17.31 -21.11 24.08
C LEU A 231 16.30 -20.16 23.43
N MET A 232 15.17 -20.68 22.98
CA MET A 232 14.14 -19.86 22.33
C MET A 232 13.54 -18.84 23.29
N ALA A 233 13.21 -19.25 24.52
CA ALA A 233 12.64 -18.36 25.52
C ALA A 233 13.60 -17.22 25.88
N THR A 234 14.87 -17.51 26.10
CA THR A 234 15.86 -16.48 26.47
C THR A 234 16.13 -15.50 25.32
N LEU A 235 16.24 -15.96 24.07
CA LEU A 235 16.44 -15.07 22.93
C LEU A 235 15.19 -14.24 22.59
N ALA A 236 13.99 -14.77 22.84
CA ALA A 236 12.73 -14.07 22.58
C ALA A 236 12.31 -13.12 23.72
N LEU A 237 12.79 -13.33 24.95
CA LEU A 237 12.33 -12.58 26.13
C LEU A 237 12.42 -11.05 25.98
N PRO A 238 13.51 -10.46 25.45
CA PRO A 238 13.59 -9.00 25.25
C PRO A 238 12.56 -8.44 24.26
N LEU A 239 12.04 -9.27 23.35
CA LEU A 239 10.99 -8.88 22.38
C LEU A 239 9.60 -8.74 23.05
N LEU A 240 9.46 -9.16 24.31
CA LEU A 240 8.24 -9.00 25.09
C LEU A 240 8.16 -7.64 25.82
N THR A 241 9.17 -6.78 25.68
CA THR A 241 9.18 -5.39 26.19
C THR A 241 7.84 -4.65 25.98
N PRO A 242 7.24 -4.61 24.77
CA PRO A 242 5.98 -3.89 24.56
C PRO A 242 4.80 -4.49 25.34
N LEU A 243 4.76 -5.80 25.56
CA LEU A 243 3.72 -6.44 26.39
C LEU A 243 3.86 -6.02 27.85
N VAL A 244 5.09 -5.99 28.37
CA VAL A 244 5.35 -5.53 29.75
C VAL A 244 4.95 -4.05 29.91
N LEU A 245 5.29 -3.19 28.95
CA LEU A 245 4.87 -1.79 28.97
C LEU A 245 3.33 -1.65 28.97
N MET A 246 2.62 -2.44 28.17
CA MET A 246 1.15 -2.43 28.16
C MET A 246 0.54 -2.93 29.48
N VAL A 247 1.12 -3.95 30.11
CA VAL A 247 0.69 -4.41 31.45
C VAL A 247 0.89 -3.30 32.49
N LEU A 248 1.95 -2.51 32.36
CA LEU A 248 2.21 -1.32 33.18
C LEU A 248 1.37 -0.09 32.77
N LYS A 249 0.42 -0.24 31.83
CA LYS A 249 -0.41 0.85 31.26
C LYS A 249 0.39 1.99 30.62
N LEU A 250 1.58 1.68 30.11
CA LEU A 250 2.45 2.60 29.38
C LEU A 250 2.30 2.40 27.87
N ASN A 251 2.46 3.46 27.08
CA ASN A 251 2.41 3.37 25.63
C ASN A 251 3.74 2.81 25.08
N PRO A 252 3.75 1.62 24.43
CA PRO A 252 4.98 1.04 23.86
C PRO A 252 5.52 1.78 22.63
N ARG A 253 4.77 2.74 22.09
CA ARG A 253 5.14 3.60 20.95
C ARG A 253 5.49 5.04 21.34
N ASP A 254 5.60 5.31 22.64
CA ASP A 254 6.10 6.60 23.13
C ASP A 254 7.61 6.68 22.93
N TYR A 255 8.02 7.30 21.82
CA TYR A 255 9.42 7.54 21.47
C TYR A 255 9.91 8.94 21.89
N SER A 256 9.18 9.63 22.77
CA SER A 256 9.73 10.82 23.45
C SER A 256 10.93 10.44 24.31
N ASP A 257 11.76 11.41 24.71
CA ASP A 257 12.93 11.13 25.55
C ASP A 257 12.56 10.37 26.84
N ALA A 258 11.45 10.76 27.48
CA ALA A 258 10.94 10.08 28.67
C ALA A 258 10.43 8.65 28.36
N GLY A 259 9.75 8.47 27.22
CA GLY A 259 9.31 7.17 26.73
C GLY A 259 10.47 6.21 26.43
N LEU A 260 11.52 6.71 25.77
CA LEU A 260 12.73 5.95 25.45
C LEU A 260 13.44 5.45 26.71
N TRP A 261 13.54 6.27 27.77
CA TRP A 261 14.12 5.82 29.05
C TRP A 261 13.31 4.69 29.70
N ARG A 262 11.97 4.73 29.63
CA ARG A 262 11.10 3.65 30.13
C ARG A 262 11.31 2.37 29.32
N ILE A 263 11.35 2.47 27.99
CA ILE A 263 11.61 1.34 27.08
C ILE A 263 12.97 0.69 27.43
N ARG A 264 14.03 1.49 27.55
CA ARG A 264 15.38 1.01 27.91
C ARG A 264 15.38 0.32 29.27
N GLY A 265 14.72 0.89 30.27
CA GLY A 265 14.64 0.31 31.61
C GLY A 265 14.03 -1.10 31.59
N VAL A 266 12.86 -1.26 30.97
CA VAL A 266 12.19 -2.56 30.84
C VAL A 266 13.03 -3.54 30.01
N LEU A 267 13.58 -3.09 28.89
CA LEU A 267 14.41 -3.90 28.01
C LEU A 267 15.65 -4.44 28.75
N LEU A 268 16.36 -3.59 29.50
CA LEU A 268 17.52 -3.98 30.29
C LEU A 268 17.20 -5.05 31.33
N VAL A 269 16.05 -4.93 32.00
CA VAL A 269 15.58 -5.93 32.97
C VAL A 269 15.33 -7.28 32.27
N LEU A 270 14.63 -7.29 31.13
CA LEU A 270 14.35 -8.52 30.39
C LEU A 270 15.61 -9.15 29.81
N VAL A 271 16.57 -8.35 29.32
CA VAL A 271 17.90 -8.82 28.89
C VAL A 271 18.68 -9.41 30.05
N ALA A 272 18.65 -8.79 31.23
CA ALA A 272 19.32 -9.30 32.43
C ALA A 272 18.73 -10.65 32.87
N ILE A 273 17.39 -10.77 32.90
CA ILE A 273 16.70 -12.05 33.21
C ILE A 273 17.09 -13.12 32.18
N SER A 274 17.08 -12.77 30.89
CA SER A 274 17.51 -13.66 29.81
C SER A 274 18.94 -14.16 30.02
N ALA A 275 19.87 -13.26 30.38
CA ALA A 275 21.25 -13.59 30.67
C ALA A 275 21.42 -14.48 31.90
N VAL A 276 20.70 -14.21 32.99
CA VAL A 276 20.73 -15.05 34.20
C VAL A 276 20.28 -16.47 33.89
N ILE A 277 19.15 -16.64 33.20
CA ILE A 277 18.61 -17.95 32.81
C ILE A 277 19.57 -18.67 31.86
N GLY A 278 20.07 -17.96 30.84
CA GLY A 278 20.97 -18.51 29.83
C GLY A 278 22.31 -18.97 30.39
N LEU A 279 22.92 -18.16 31.26
CA LEU A 279 24.15 -18.50 31.97
C LEU A 279 23.92 -19.64 32.97
N TRP A 280 22.77 -19.71 33.64
CA TRP A 280 22.43 -20.85 34.49
C TRP A 280 22.27 -22.16 33.71
N TRP A 281 21.74 -22.10 32.48
CA TRP A 281 21.51 -23.26 31.63
C TRP A 281 22.79 -23.81 30.99
N LYS A 282 23.50 -23.03 30.16
CA LYS A 282 24.76 -23.45 29.50
C LYS A 282 25.76 -22.30 29.41
N ARG A 283 26.52 -22.08 30.49
CA ARG A 283 27.53 -21.02 30.66
C ARG A 283 28.47 -20.76 29.48
N LYS A 284 28.86 -21.80 28.72
CA LYS A 284 29.76 -21.65 27.55
C LYS A 284 29.04 -21.52 26.21
N VAL A 285 27.83 -22.07 26.10
CA VAL A 285 27.12 -22.17 24.81
C VAL A 285 26.20 -20.99 24.62
N TRP A 286 25.45 -20.62 25.66
CA TRP A 286 24.46 -19.56 25.57
C TRP A 286 25.07 -18.20 25.22
N PRO A 287 26.22 -17.75 25.79
CA PRO A 287 26.82 -16.47 25.40
C PRO A 287 27.19 -16.41 23.92
N ILE A 288 27.66 -17.50 23.34
CA ILE A 288 27.99 -17.58 21.91
C ILE A 288 26.69 -17.50 21.07
N ALA A 289 25.64 -18.20 21.47
CA ALA A 289 24.35 -18.14 20.79
C ALA A 289 23.72 -16.73 20.86
N ALA A 290 23.75 -16.10 22.04
CA ALA A 290 23.30 -14.73 22.24
C ALA A 290 24.14 -13.74 21.42
N ALA A 291 25.47 -13.89 21.40
CA ALA A 291 26.35 -13.06 20.59
C ALA A 291 26.02 -13.16 19.09
N ILE A 292 25.80 -14.37 18.56
CA ILE A 292 25.38 -14.57 17.17
C ILE A 292 24.03 -13.89 16.90
N TYR A 293 23.06 -14.06 17.80
CA TYR A 293 21.73 -13.45 17.67
C TYR A 293 21.83 -11.92 17.61
N TYR A 294 22.47 -11.29 18.61
CA TYR A 294 22.55 -9.83 18.71
C TYR A 294 23.49 -9.21 17.66
N ALA A 295 24.53 -9.92 17.22
CA ALA A 295 25.41 -9.47 16.14
C ALA A 295 24.71 -9.39 14.78
N ILE A 296 23.56 -10.06 14.61
CA ILE A 296 22.70 -9.91 13.42
C ILE A 296 21.60 -8.90 13.71
N TYR A 297 20.93 -9.03 14.85
CA TYR A 297 19.76 -8.23 15.19
C TYR A 297 20.08 -6.73 15.32
N ILE A 298 21.11 -6.38 16.09
CA ILE A 298 21.42 -4.98 16.41
C ILE A 298 21.85 -4.20 15.16
N PRO A 299 22.79 -4.68 14.32
CA PRO A 299 23.19 -3.93 13.14
C PRO A 299 22.04 -3.71 12.15
N LEU A 300 21.17 -4.70 11.92
CA LEU A 300 20.05 -4.54 11.00
C LEU A 300 19.05 -3.48 11.48
N TYR A 301 18.66 -3.49 12.75
CA TYR A 301 17.71 -2.49 13.26
C TYR A 301 18.32 -1.09 13.41
N THR A 302 19.62 -1.00 13.70
CA THR A 302 20.35 0.27 13.81
C THR A 302 20.86 0.81 12.48
N THR A 303 20.50 0.20 11.35
CA THR A 303 21.02 0.58 10.02
C THR A 303 22.55 0.63 10.01
N MET A 304 23.18 -0.47 10.43
CA MET A 304 24.63 -0.59 10.62
C MET A 304 25.20 0.49 11.56
N PHE A 305 24.53 0.70 12.71
CA PHE A 305 24.90 1.67 13.75
C PHE A 305 24.79 3.15 13.37
N THR A 306 24.23 3.48 12.21
CA THR A 306 23.99 4.89 11.81
C THR A 306 22.74 5.49 12.46
N ASN A 307 21.84 4.65 12.98
CA ASN A 307 20.61 5.06 13.66
C ASN A 307 20.51 4.43 15.07
N GLY A 308 20.94 5.18 16.09
CA GLY A 308 20.92 4.73 17.49
C GLY A 308 19.53 4.37 18.02
N GLN A 309 18.49 5.09 17.60
CA GLN A 309 17.09 4.82 17.98
C GLN A 309 16.54 3.50 17.41
N GLY A 310 17.28 2.87 16.50
CA GLY A 310 16.98 1.56 15.95
C GLY A 310 16.91 0.45 17.00
N LEU A 311 17.64 0.57 18.12
CA LEU A 311 17.60 -0.42 19.19
C LEU A 311 16.23 -0.48 19.86
N GLU A 312 15.70 0.67 20.27
CA GLU A 312 14.42 0.77 20.96
C GLU A 312 13.28 0.39 20.01
N THR A 313 13.25 1.02 18.83
CA THR A 313 12.24 0.74 17.81
C THR A 313 12.30 -0.71 17.32
N GLY A 314 13.48 -1.35 17.30
CA GLY A 314 13.60 -2.76 16.96
C GLY A 314 12.96 -3.70 18.00
N PHE A 315 13.16 -3.47 19.29
CA PHE A 315 12.60 -4.34 20.34
C PHE A 315 11.14 -4.03 20.70
N THR A 316 10.68 -2.79 20.52
CA THR A 316 9.30 -2.41 20.85
C THR A 316 8.43 -2.12 19.65
N GLY A 317 9.00 -1.57 18.58
CA GLY A 317 8.25 -1.01 17.46
C GLY A 317 7.48 -2.04 16.67
N MET A 318 8.08 -3.17 16.30
CA MET A 318 7.38 -4.15 15.44
C MET A 318 6.21 -4.86 16.16
N VAL A 319 6.42 -5.31 17.40
CA VAL A 319 5.35 -5.92 18.20
C VAL A 319 4.35 -4.87 18.70
N GLY A 320 4.81 -3.69 19.11
CA GLY A 320 3.94 -2.58 19.52
C GLY A 320 3.08 -2.05 18.36
N HIS A 321 3.61 -2.02 17.14
CA HIS A 321 2.86 -1.72 15.93
C HIS A 321 1.79 -2.80 15.69
N TRP A 322 2.18 -4.06 15.66
CA TRP A 322 1.25 -5.18 15.45
C TRP A 322 0.13 -5.25 16.51
N LEU A 323 0.43 -4.99 17.79
CA LEU A 323 -0.57 -5.02 18.88
C LEU A 323 -1.61 -3.91 18.77
N GLY A 324 -1.19 -2.69 18.43
CA GLY A 324 -2.13 -1.56 18.32
C GLY A 324 -3.00 -1.58 17.06
N GLU A 325 -2.69 -2.44 16.08
CA GLU A 325 -3.50 -2.61 14.87
C GLU A 325 -4.60 -3.68 14.99
N GLN A 326 -4.62 -4.45 16.09
CA GLN A 326 -5.63 -5.49 16.32
C GLN A 326 -7.07 -4.93 16.39
N GLY A 327 -7.24 -3.64 16.68
CA GLY A 327 -8.54 -2.96 16.66
C GLY A 327 -9.10 -2.65 15.27
N VAL A 328 -8.30 -2.79 14.20
CA VAL A 328 -8.65 -2.35 12.83
C VAL A 328 -8.80 -3.53 11.85
N ALA A 329 -8.66 -4.79 12.30
CA ALA A 329 -8.84 -6.02 11.51
C ALA A 329 -8.34 -5.93 10.05
N ARG A 330 -7.04 -6.18 9.81
CA ARG A 330 -6.42 -6.11 8.49
C ARG A 330 -7.03 -7.11 7.50
N GLY A 331 -7.88 -6.63 6.60
CA GLY A 331 -8.44 -7.42 5.50
C GLY A 331 -9.59 -8.30 5.98
N GLY A 332 -10.82 -7.79 5.89
CA GLY A 332 -12.08 -8.47 6.21
C GLY A 332 -12.39 -9.68 5.33
N GLN A 333 -11.40 -10.52 5.03
CA GLN A 333 -11.49 -11.76 4.27
C GLN A 333 -12.17 -12.85 5.12
N PRO A 334 -12.94 -13.75 4.49
CA PRO A 334 -13.66 -14.81 5.20
C PRO A 334 -12.70 -15.78 5.91
N TRP A 335 -13.17 -16.49 6.93
CA TRP A 335 -12.35 -17.45 7.69
C TRP A 335 -11.77 -18.59 6.82
N PHE A 336 -12.45 -18.94 5.73
CA PHE A 336 -12.01 -19.97 4.77
C PHE A 336 -11.08 -19.44 3.67
N TYR A 337 -10.64 -18.18 3.72
CA TYR A 337 -9.89 -17.51 2.65
C TYR A 337 -8.65 -18.31 2.20
N PHE A 338 -7.80 -18.76 3.13
CA PHE A 338 -6.64 -19.58 2.77
C PHE A 338 -7.04 -20.93 2.17
N TYR A 339 -8.13 -21.55 2.63
CA TYR A 339 -8.61 -22.80 2.05
C TYR A 339 -9.06 -22.58 0.60
N PHE A 340 -9.79 -21.50 0.33
CA PHE A 340 -10.16 -21.10 -1.02
C PHE A 340 -8.92 -20.93 -1.92
N LEU A 341 -7.88 -20.21 -1.48
CA LEU A 341 -6.63 -20.09 -2.24
C LEU A 341 -5.98 -21.44 -2.50
N ASN A 342 -5.90 -22.32 -1.49
CA ASN A 342 -5.29 -23.63 -1.63
C ASN A 342 -6.08 -24.56 -2.57
N VAL A 343 -7.41 -24.47 -2.60
CA VAL A 343 -8.23 -25.21 -3.57
C VAL A 343 -7.96 -24.76 -5.00
N ILE A 344 -7.77 -23.45 -5.22
CA ILE A 344 -7.54 -22.90 -6.56
C ILE A 344 -6.13 -23.15 -7.08
N TYR A 345 -5.14 -22.98 -6.22
CA TYR A 345 -3.74 -22.93 -6.63
C TYR A 345 -2.94 -24.17 -6.19
N GLU A 346 -3.31 -24.78 -5.07
CA GLU A 346 -2.46 -25.74 -4.35
C GLU A 346 -3.20 -27.08 -4.13
N PHE A 347 -4.13 -27.43 -5.02
CA PHE A 347 -4.94 -28.64 -4.91
C PHE A 347 -4.09 -29.92 -4.86
N LEU A 348 -2.96 -29.97 -5.57
CA LEU A 348 -2.03 -31.12 -5.55
C LEU A 348 -1.46 -31.37 -4.14
N PRO A 349 -0.70 -30.44 -3.53
CA PRO A 349 -0.21 -30.64 -2.18
C PRO A 349 -1.34 -30.70 -1.14
N LEU A 350 -2.47 -30.02 -1.34
CA LEU A 350 -3.63 -30.10 -0.44
C LEU A 350 -4.22 -31.51 -0.39
N ILE A 351 -4.55 -32.12 -1.53
CA ILE A 351 -5.11 -33.48 -1.60
C ILE A 351 -4.13 -34.49 -1.00
N LEU A 352 -2.84 -34.38 -1.37
CA LEU A 352 -1.80 -35.27 -0.85
C LEU A 352 -1.60 -35.11 0.67
N ALA A 353 -1.67 -33.90 1.20
CA ALA A 353 -1.57 -33.66 2.64
C ALA A 353 -2.78 -34.21 3.40
N LEU A 354 -3.99 -34.11 2.85
CA LEU A 354 -5.19 -34.74 3.44
C LEU A 354 -5.04 -36.26 3.50
N LEU A 355 -4.60 -36.89 2.40
CA LEU A 355 -4.31 -38.33 2.36
C LEU A 355 -3.21 -38.72 3.36
N ALA A 356 -2.17 -37.88 3.49
CA ALA A 356 -1.08 -38.08 4.44
C ALA A 356 -1.55 -38.00 5.90
N ILE A 357 -2.44 -37.06 6.24
CA ILE A 357 -3.03 -36.95 7.58
C ILE A 357 -3.86 -38.19 7.90
N LEU A 358 -4.76 -38.60 6.99
CA LEU A 358 -5.56 -39.83 7.15
C LEU A 358 -4.66 -41.07 7.34
N TYR A 359 -3.60 -41.16 6.54
CA TYR A 359 -2.62 -42.23 6.63
C TYR A 359 -1.84 -42.21 7.94
N TYR A 360 -1.45 -41.03 8.42
CA TYR A 360 -0.78 -40.85 9.71
C TYR A 360 -1.68 -41.24 10.88
N LEU A 361 -2.94 -40.79 10.88
CA LEU A 361 -3.94 -41.17 11.89
C LEU A 361 -4.22 -42.67 11.88
N TYR A 362 -4.37 -43.27 10.71
CA TYR A 362 -4.53 -44.72 10.56
C TYR A 362 -3.34 -45.49 11.19
N ARG A 363 -2.11 -45.02 10.95
CA ARG A 363 -0.92 -45.62 11.59
C ARG A 363 -0.93 -45.47 13.10
N LEU A 364 -1.23 -44.27 13.60
CA LEU A 364 -1.27 -43.98 15.03
C LEU A 364 -2.31 -44.84 15.75
N LEU A 365 -3.53 -44.94 15.20
CA LEU A 365 -4.60 -45.78 15.74
C LEU A 365 -4.26 -47.27 15.72
N ARG A 366 -3.50 -47.73 14.72
CA ARG A 366 -3.04 -49.12 14.65
C ARG A 366 -1.97 -49.42 15.69
N GLU A 367 -1.08 -48.47 15.96
CA GLU A 367 -0.03 -48.59 16.98
C GLU A 367 -0.62 -48.52 18.41
N LEU A 368 -1.79 -47.90 18.60
CA LEU A 368 -2.53 -47.85 19.86
C LEU A 368 -3.37 -49.11 20.16
N ARG A 369 -3.53 -50.05 19.21
CA ARG A 369 -4.19 -51.34 19.49
C ARG A 369 -3.26 -52.21 20.33
N PRO A 370 -3.71 -52.79 21.46
CA PRO A 370 -2.89 -53.68 22.26
C PRO A 370 -2.49 -54.90 21.40
N GLN A 371 -1.19 -55.03 21.11
CA GLN A 371 -0.63 -56.26 20.59
C GLN A 371 -0.56 -57.25 21.76
N ALA A 372 -1.16 -58.43 21.58
CA ALA A 372 -1.03 -59.53 22.51
C ALA A 372 0.45 -59.82 22.72
N ALA A 373 0.83 -59.95 24.00
CA ALA A 373 2.19 -60.08 24.44
C ALA A 373 2.88 -61.30 23.82
N GLU A 374 3.93 -61.06 23.03
CA GLU A 374 5.05 -61.98 22.92
C GLU A 374 6.30 -61.21 23.33
N GLY A 375 6.91 -61.68 24.41
CA GLY A 375 8.00 -61.02 25.09
C GLY A 375 9.30 -61.12 24.32
N GLU A 376 9.99 -60.00 24.20
CA GLU A 376 11.43 -59.95 24.06
C GLU A 376 11.94 -58.59 24.55
N SER A 377 13.10 -58.62 25.22
CA SER A 377 13.68 -57.50 25.96
C SER A 377 13.83 -56.24 25.11
N GLN A 378 13.08 -55.19 25.44
CA GLN A 378 13.25 -53.88 24.82
C GLN A 378 14.43 -53.16 25.45
N THR A 379 15.61 -53.25 24.81
CA THR A 379 16.55 -52.14 24.81
C THR A 379 15.77 -50.87 24.51
N VAL A 380 15.84 -49.86 25.39
CA VAL A 380 15.17 -48.56 25.25
C VAL A 380 15.58 -47.94 23.92
N ALA A 381 14.83 -48.24 22.87
CA ALA A 381 15.01 -47.63 21.56
C ALA A 381 14.73 -46.14 21.75
N THR A 382 15.72 -45.29 21.49
CA THR A 382 15.55 -43.85 21.44
C THR A 382 14.38 -43.54 20.53
N ALA A 383 13.26 -43.08 21.09
CA ALA A 383 12.06 -42.78 20.32
C ALA A 383 12.42 -41.79 19.22
N ALA A 384 12.06 -42.09 17.97
CA ALA A 384 12.29 -41.18 16.87
C ALA A 384 11.61 -39.83 17.16
N PRO A 385 12.25 -38.68 16.85
CA PRO A 385 11.67 -37.38 17.15
C PRO A 385 10.32 -37.21 16.42
N PRO A 386 9.35 -36.48 17.02
CA PRO A 386 7.98 -36.36 16.52
C PRO A 386 7.85 -35.44 15.28
N PHE A 387 8.59 -35.74 14.22
CA PHE A 387 8.74 -34.89 13.04
C PHE A 387 7.43 -34.59 12.31
N VAL A 388 6.63 -35.62 12.01
CA VAL A 388 5.33 -35.43 11.33
C VAL A 388 4.34 -34.71 12.25
N GLY A 389 4.35 -35.05 13.55
CA GLY A 389 3.54 -34.36 14.56
C GLY A 389 3.87 -32.87 14.67
N PHE A 390 5.16 -32.50 14.59
CA PHE A 390 5.60 -31.11 14.54
C PHE A 390 5.07 -30.37 13.32
N ILE A 391 5.20 -30.94 12.11
CA ILE A 391 4.73 -30.27 10.89
C ILE A 391 3.21 -30.07 10.94
N LEU A 392 2.45 -31.05 11.43
CA LEU A 392 1.00 -30.92 11.61
C LEU A 392 0.65 -29.86 12.65
N PHE A 393 1.34 -29.83 13.79
CA PHE A 393 1.16 -28.79 14.81
C PHE A 393 1.50 -27.40 14.26
N TRP A 394 2.58 -27.28 13.50
CA TRP A 394 2.99 -26.03 12.86
C TRP A 394 1.96 -25.55 11.84
N GLY A 395 1.51 -26.42 10.92
CA GLY A 395 0.52 -26.07 9.92
C GLY A 395 -0.83 -25.66 10.53
N LEU A 396 -1.33 -26.43 11.51
CA LEU A 396 -2.59 -26.13 12.20
C LEU A 396 -2.49 -24.87 13.05
N GLY A 397 -1.39 -24.69 13.79
CA GLY A 397 -1.14 -23.49 14.58
C GLY A 397 -1.09 -22.25 13.70
N THR A 398 -0.37 -22.32 12.57
CA THR A 398 -0.28 -21.21 11.61
C THR A 398 -1.66 -20.81 11.09
N PHE A 399 -2.48 -21.80 10.69
CA PHE A 399 -3.84 -21.56 10.23
C PHE A 399 -4.73 -20.94 11.31
N ALA A 400 -4.70 -21.47 12.53
CA ALA A 400 -5.51 -21.00 13.64
C ALA A 400 -5.14 -19.56 14.06
N PHE A 401 -3.86 -19.29 14.27
CA PHE A 401 -3.39 -17.97 14.70
C PHE A 401 -3.64 -16.88 13.66
N TRP A 402 -3.43 -17.15 12.38
CA TRP A 402 -3.73 -16.16 11.33
C TRP A 402 -5.22 -15.90 11.16
N THR A 403 -6.04 -16.95 11.29
CA THR A 403 -7.49 -16.78 11.27
C THR A 403 -7.96 -15.93 12.45
N TRP A 404 -7.39 -16.18 13.64
CA TRP A 404 -7.70 -15.43 14.87
C TRP A 404 -7.19 -13.99 14.84
N ALA A 405 -5.95 -13.75 14.40
CA ALA A 405 -5.33 -12.43 14.33
C ALA A 405 -5.83 -11.57 13.15
N ALA A 406 -6.83 -12.06 12.39
CA ALA A 406 -7.31 -11.45 11.15
C ALA A 406 -6.21 -11.20 10.09
N GLU A 407 -5.06 -11.87 10.18
CA GLU A 407 -3.94 -11.75 9.25
C GLU A 407 -4.21 -12.63 8.02
N LYS A 408 -5.02 -12.13 7.07
CA LYS A 408 -5.50 -12.90 5.90
C LYS A 408 -5.13 -12.24 4.57
N MET A 409 -3.88 -12.40 4.16
CA MET A 409 -3.36 -11.87 2.92
C MET A 409 -2.78 -12.97 2.01
N PRO A 410 -2.90 -12.85 0.67
CA PRO A 410 -2.54 -13.96 -0.23
C PRO A 410 -1.07 -14.40 -0.17
N TRP A 411 -0.14 -13.49 0.15
CA TRP A 411 1.28 -13.84 0.33
C TRP A 411 1.55 -14.69 1.57
N GLN A 412 0.72 -14.60 2.61
CA GLN A 412 0.86 -15.47 3.79
C GLN A 412 0.56 -16.93 3.44
N ASN A 413 -0.19 -17.22 2.37
CA ASN A 413 -0.48 -18.60 1.98
C ASN A 413 0.78 -19.47 1.80
N MET A 414 1.93 -18.87 1.45
CA MET A 414 3.22 -19.56 1.33
C MET A 414 3.60 -20.38 2.58
N HIS A 415 3.34 -19.89 3.79
CA HIS A 415 3.74 -20.63 5.01
C HIS A 415 2.84 -21.86 5.23
N LEU A 416 1.57 -21.81 4.82
CA LEU A 416 0.67 -22.97 4.85
C LEU A 416 1.09 -23.99 3.78
N VAL A 417 1.38 -23.52 2.57
CA VAL A 417 1.83 -24.36 1.45
C VAL A 417 3.12 -25.11 1.77
N LEU A 418 4.06 -24.46 2.45
CA LEU A 418 5.29 -25.10 2.92
C LEU A 418 4.98 -26.34 3.78
N ASN A 419 4.06 -26.22 4.72
CA ASN A 419 3.62 -27.33 5.57
C ASN A 419 2.91 -28.42 4.77
N LEU A 420 2.00 -28.05 3.86
CA LEU A 420 1.29 -28.99 2.99
C LEU A 420 2.28 -29.81 2.15
N CYS A 421 3.28 -29.18 1.53
CA CYS A 421 4.29 -29.86 0.73
C CYS A 421 5.22 -30.77 1.55
N LEU A 422 5.56 -30.40 2.79
CA LEU A 422 6.36 -31.23 3.70
C LEU A 422 5.61 -32.52 4.06
N VAL A 423 4.33 -32.42 4.43
CA VAL A 423 3.50 -33.57 4.79
C VAL A 423 3.18 -34.43 3.56
N ALA A 424 2.84 -33.82 2.43
CA ALA A 424 2.58 -34.50 1.17
C ALA A 424 3.81 -35.27 0.67
N GLY A 425 5.00 -34.65 0.70
CA GLY A 425 6.23 -35.30 0.30
C GLY A 425 6.66 -36.43 1.24
N TRP A 426 6.44 -36.30 2.56
CA TRP A 426 6.61 -37.42 3.49
C TRP A 426 5.75 -38.62 3.08
N PHE A 427 4.45 -38.40 2.83
CA PHE A 427 3.52 -39.46 2.42
C PHE A 427 3.91 -40.11 1.10
N LEU A 428 4.21 -39.32 0.06
CA LEU A 428 4.71 -39.84 -1.21
C LEU A 428 6.01 -40.63 -1.03
N GLY A 429 6.90 -40.18 -0.16
CA GLY A 429 8.10 -40.92 0.22
C GLY A 429 7.79 -42.29 0.83
N GLN A 430 6.82 -42.36 1.74
CA GLN A 430 6.38 -43.63 2.35
C GLN A 430 5.74 -44.57 1.33
N VAL A 431 4.91 -44.05 0.42
CA VAL A 431 4.30 -44.84 -0.65
C VAL A 431 5.36 -45.36 -1.62
N TRP A 432 6.27 -44.48 -2.05
CA TRP A 432 7.31 -44.80 -3.02
C TRP A 432 8.26 -45.89 -2.52
N GLN A 433 8.72 -45.78 -1.28
CA GLN A 433 9.70 -46.73 -0.71
C GLN A 433 9.11 -48.13 -0.47
N ARG A 434 7.80 -48.24 -0.26
CA ARG A 434 7.12 -49.52 0.00
C ARG A 434 6.68 -50.23 -1.27
N ALA A 435 6.92 -49.65 -2.44
CA ALA A 435 6.49 -50.16 -3.73
C ALA A 435 7.67 -50.63 -4.56
N ASP A 436 7.58 -51.86 -5.09
CA ASP A 436 8.50 -52.35 -6.10
C ASP A 436 8.02 -51.90 -7.49
N TRP A 437 8.37 -50.66 -7.85
CA TRP A 437 7.99 -50.06 -9.12
C TRP A 437 8.53 -50.82 -10.34
N ARG A 438 9.66 -51.53 -10.20
CA ARG A 438 10.22 -52.34 -11.30
C ARG A 438 9.36 -53.56 -11.54
N LYS A 439 8.91 -54.23 -10.47
CA LYS A 439 7.96 -55.35 -10.58
C LYS A 439 6.64 -54.89 -11.21
N LEU A 440 6.06 -53.80 -10.71
CA LEU A 440 4.83 -53.25 -11.27
C LEU A 440 4.97 -52.95 -12.76
N LEU A 441 6.09 -52.32 -13.18
CA LEU A 441 6.37 -52.00 -14.59
C LEU A 441 6.38 -53.25 -15.46
N LYS A 442 7.04 -54.32 -15.01
CA LYS A 442 7.07 -55.61 -15.71
C LYS A 442 5.70 -56.27 -15.78
N GLU A 443 4.87 -56.10 -14.76
CA GLU A 443 3.49 -56.61 -14.72
C GLU A 443 2.51 -55.77 -15.58
N GLY A 444 3.01 -54.73 -16.26
CA GLY A 444 2.26 -53.99 -17.28
C GLY A 444 1.24 -53.01 -16.71
N PHE A 445 1.58 -52.25 -15.66
CA PHE A 445 0.66 -51.26 -15.07
C PHE A 445 0.43 -49.98 -15.89
N LEU A 446 1.22 -49.75 -16.96
CA LEU A 446 1.18 -48.55 -17.79
C LEU A 446 -0.22 -48.23 -18.35
N PRO A 447 -1.00 -49.19 -18.88
CA PRO A 447 -2.38 -48.93 -19.31
C PRO A 447 -3.25 -48.40 -18.16
N CYS A 448 -3.09 -48.93 -16.94
CA CYS A 448 -3.85 -48.49 -15.78
C CYS A 448 -3.56 -47.04 -15.36
N LEU A 449 -2.40 -46.47 -15.72
CA LEU A 449 -2.12 -45.05 -15.51
C LEU A 449 -2.99 -44.15 -16.39
N VAL A 450 -3.30 -44.59 -17.61
CA VAL A 450 -4.12 -43.84 -18.57
C VAL A 450 -5.60 -43.96 -18.23
N LEU A 451 -6.02 -45.09 -17.66
CA LEU A 451 -7.42 -45.33 -17.31
C LEU A 451 -7.98 -44.35 -16.28
N LEU A 452 -7.17 -43.86 -15.34
CA LEU A 452 -7.66 -42.92 -14.33
C LEU A 452 -8.13 -41.58 -14.93
N PRO A 453 -7.31 -40.84 -15.72
CA PRO A 453 -7.80 -39.62 -16.38
C PRO A 453 -8.97 -39.89 -17.35
N VAL A 454 -8.99 -41.06 -18.01
CA VAL A 454 -10.11 -41.48 -18.85
C VAL A 454 -11.39 -41.65 -18.04
N MET A 455 -11.33 -42.28 -16.87
CA MET A 455 -12.46 -42.41 -15.95
C MET A 455 -12.85 -41.07 -15.31
N LEU A 456 -11.89 -40.24 -14.90
CA LEU A 456 -12.22 -38.91 -14.37
C LEU A 456 -12.96 -38.08 -15.43
N PHE A 457 -12.52 -38.15 -16.69
CA PHE A 457 -13.21 -37.49 -17.80
C PHE A 457 -14.59 -38.10 -18.08
N GLY A 458 -14.70 -39.43 -18.11
CA GLY A 458 -15.97 -40.15 -18.27
C GLY A 458 -16.98 -39.78 -17.18
N ASN A 459 -16.56 -39.76 -15.93
CA ASN A 459 -17.35 -39.32 -14.78
C ASN A 459 -17.77 -37.85 -14.89
N VAL A 460 -16.90 -36.94 -15.34
CA VAL A 460 -17.29 -35.54 -15.58
C VAL A 460 -18.33 -35.43 -16.68
N VAL A 461 -18.15 -36.13 -17.81
CA VAL A 461 -19.15 -36.18 -18.89
C VAL A 461 -20.49 -36.71 -18.37
N TRP A 462 -20.46 -37.75 -17.54
CA TRP A 462 -21.64 -38.29 -16.87
C TRP A 462 -22.33 -37.30 -15.94
N VAL A 463 -21.58 -36.66 -15.05
CA VAL A 463 -22.14 -35.66 -14.12
C VAL A 463 -22.73 -34.49 -14.89
N VAL A 464 -22.03 -33.97 -15.91
CA VAL A 464 -22.51 -32.85 -16.74
C VAL A 464 -23.77 -33.24 -17.53
N THR A 465 -23.81 -34.44 -18.11
CA THR A 465 -24.98 -34.91 -18.87
C THR A 465 -26.19 -35.19 -17.98
N LEU A 466 -25.98 -35.70 -16.76
CA LEU A 466 -27.05 -35.96 -15.79
C LEU A 466 -27.58 -34.69 -15.10
N ALA A 467 -26.71 -33.70 -14.87
CA ALA A 467 -27.08 -32.42 -14.28
C ALA A 467 -27.65 -31.42 -15.29
N GLY A 468 -27.31 -31.59 -16.58
CA GLY A 468 -27.77 -30.75 -17.68
C GLY A 468 -29.23 -30.97 -18.07
N ARG A 469 -29.75 -30.04 -18.88
CA ARG A 469 -30.99 -30.20 -19.65
C ARG A 469 -30.66 -29.96 -21.13
N PRO A 470 -31.19 -30.74 -22.07
CA PRO A 470 -32.10 -31.89 -21.88
C PRO A 470 -31.43 -33.10 -21.20
N LYS A 471 -32.24 -33.98 -20.59
CA LYS A 471 -31.74 -35.22 -19.93
C LYS A 471 -31.45 -36.31 -20.97
N PRO A 472 -30.58 -37.29 -20.69
CA PRO A 472 -30.44 -38.48 -21.54
C PRO A 472 -31.80 -39.16 -21.75
N PHE A 473 -32.05 -39.65 -22.97
CA PHE A 473 -33.28 -40.33 -23.37
C PHE A 473 -34.55 -39.46 -23.33
N SER A 474 -34.45 -38.13 -23.38
CA SER A 474 -35.61 -37.24 -23.27
C SER A 474 -36.41 -37.03 -24.58
N GLY A 475 -35.95 -37.57 -25.72
CA GLY A 475 -36.66 -37.48 -27.00
C GLY A 475 -35.73 -37.65 -28.22
N MET A 476 -36.24 -37.30 -29.42
CA MET A 476 -35.58 -37.56 -30.71
C MET A 476 -35.01 -36.31 -31.40
N GLU A 477 -35.01 -35.16 -30.74
CA GLU A 477 -34.37 -33.96 -31.29
C GLU A 477 -32.84 -34.10 -31.28
N LEU A 478 -32.16 -33.42 -32.21
CA LEU A 478 -30.72 -33.55 -32.39
C LEU A 478 -29.92 -33.26 -31.10
N GLU A 479 -30.29 -32.22 -30.35
CA GLU A 479 -29.65 -31.89 -29.07
C GLU A 479 -29.84 -33.00 -28.01
N GLN A 480 -31.05 -33.56 -27.93
CA GLN A 480 -31.41 -34.64 -27.00
C GLN A 480 -30.68 -35.95 -27.35
N LEU A 481 -30.56 -36.26 -28.64
CA LEU A 481 -29.78 -37.37 -29.15
C LEU A 481 -28.29 -37.20 -28.87
N TYR A 482 -27.73 -35.99 -29.02
CA TYR A 482 -26.35 -35.70 -28.65
C TYR A 482 -26.07 -35.93 -27.17
N VAL A 483 -26.97 -35.49 -26.27
CA VAL A 483 -26.83 -35.74 -24.82
C VAL A 483 -26.90 -37.24 -24.51
N THR A 484 -27.84 -37.95 -25.12
CA THR A 484 -28.01 -39.40 -24.96
C THR A 484 -26.78 -40.16 -25.44
N LEU A 485 -26.24 -39.79 -26.61
CA LEU A 485 -25.03 -40.39 -27.17
C LEU A 485 -23.81 -40.12 -26.27
N ARG A 486 -23.64 -38.90 -25.77
CA ARG A 486 -22.56 -38.57 -24.81
C ARG A 486 -22.66 -39.39 -23.52
N PHE A 487 -23.87 -39.57 -22.99
CA PHE A 487 -24.11 -40.40 -21.82
C PHE A 487 -23.73 -41.88 -22.07
N LEU A 488 -24.20 -42.45 -23.19
CA LEU A 488 -23.90 -43.84 -23.56
C LEU A 488 -22.40 -44.07 -23.83
N LEU A 489 -21.75 -43.17 -24.58
CA LEU A 489 -20.30 -43.24 -24.81
C LEU A 489 -19.52 -43.13 -23.50
N GLY A 490 -19.91 -42.23 -22.60
CA GLY A 490 -19.33 -42.14 -21.26
C GLY A 490 -19.48 -43.45 -20.48
N LEU A 491 -20.65 -44.10 -20.54
CA LEU A 491 -20.89 -45.38 -19.86
C LEU A 491 -19.98 -46.49 -20.39
N ILE A 492 -19.84 -46.59 -21.71
CA ILE A 492 -18.97 -47.58 -22.36
C ILE A 492 -17.53 -47.37 -21.90
N VAL A 493 -17.06 -46.13 -21.88
CA VAL A 493 -15.72 -45.78 -21.41
C VAL A 493 -15.52 -46.19 -19.95
N GLU A 494 -16.49 -45.90 -19.06
CA GLU A 494 -16.43 -46.29 -17.64
C GLU A 494 -16.41 -47.81 -17.44
N VAL A 495 -17.26 -48.56 -18.16
CA VAL A 495 -17.32 -50.02 -18.06
C VAL A 495 -16.02 -50.65 -18.56
N VAL A 496 -15.51 -50.21 -19.70
CA VAL A 496 -14.25 -50.71 -20.26
C VAL A 496 -13.08 -50.37 -19.34
N ALA A 497 -12.99 -49.13 -18.85
CA ALA A 497 -11.93 -48.73 -17.94
C ALA A 497 -12.01 -49.48 -16.60
N GLY A 498 -13.20 -49.65 -16.04
CA GLY A 498 -13.44 -50.44 -14.84
C GLY A 498 -13.04 -51.90 -15.00
N ALA A 499 -13.41 -52.53 -16.12
CA ALA A 499 -13.02 -53.90 -16.44
C ALA A 499 -11.49 -54.06 -16.54
N LEU A 500 -10.81 -53.11 -17.18
CA LEU A 500 -9.35 -53.10 -17.30
C LEU A 500 -8.66 -52.85 -15.95
N LEU A 501 -9.24 -52.05 -15.05
CA LEU A 501 -8.73 -51.87 -13.68
C LEU A 501 -8.90 -53.14 -12.83
N VAL A 502 -10.02 -53.85 -12.96
CA VAL A 502 -10.24 -55.15 -12.29
C VAL A 502 -9.26 -56.20 -12.84
N ALA A 503 -9.03 -56.21 -14.15
CA ALA A 503 -8.00 -57.07 -14.74
C ALA A 503 -6.60 -56.73 -14.20
N GLY A 504 -6.28 -55.45 -14.04
CA GLY A 504 -5.05 -54.99 -13.41
C GLY A 504 -4.94 -55.40 -11.93
N SER A 505 -6.01 -55.28 -11.15
CA SER A 505 -6.04 -55.65 -9.73
C SER A 505 -5.75 -57.13 -9.50
N ARG A 506 -6.18 -57.99 -10.44
CA ARG A 506 -5.87 -59.43 -10.41
C ARG A 506 -4.40 -59.74 -10.72
N ARG A 507 -3.70 -58.88 -11.47
CA ARG A 507 -2.28 -59.08 -11.85
C ARG A 507 -1.31 -58.68 -10.76
N PHE A 508 -1.46 -57.47 -10.21
CA PHE A 508 -0.49 -56.88 -9.27
C PHE A 508 -1.10 -56.54 -7.88
N GLY A 509 -2.31 -57.02 -7.62
CA GLY A 509 -3.02 -56.90 -6.34
C GLY A 509 -3.64 -55.51 -6.10
N TRP A 510 -4.65 -55.45 -5.24
CA TRP A 510 -5.35 -54.20 -4.89
C TRP A 510 -4.45 -53.12 -4.30
N ARG A 511 -3.41 -53.51 -3.53
CA ARG A 511 -2.41 -52.56 -3.00
C ARG A 511 -1.52 -52.00 -4.11
N GLY A 512 -1.17 -52.80 -5.11
CA GLY A 512 -0.45 -52.35 -6.30
C GLY A 512 -1.31 -51.38 -7.12
N LEU A 513 -2.59 -51.72 -7.33
CA LEU A 513 -3.53 -50.85 -8.02
C LEU A 513 -3.70 -49.49 -7.35
N GLY A 514 -3.88 -49.45 -6.03
CA GLY A 514 -3.99 -48.19 -5.31
C GLY A 514 -2.76 -47.27 -5.49
N ARG A 515 -1.56 -47.84 -5.58
CA ARG A 515 -0.32 -47.08 -5.83
C ARG A 515 -0.23 -46.55 -7.25
N VAL A 516 -0.65 -47.36 -8.22
CA VAL A 516 -0.72 -46.98 -9.64
C VAL A 516 -1.73 -45.86 -9.84
N LEU A 517 -2.93 -45.99 -9.25
CA LEU A 517 -3.95 -44.93 -9.30
C LEU A 517 -3.46 -43.65 -8.61
N LEU A 518 -2.77 -43.75 -7.47
CA LEU A 518 -2.18 -42.57 -6.84
C LEU A 518 -1.10 -41.92 -7.71
N ALA A 519 -0.28 -42.72 -8.41
CA ALA A 519 0.72 -42.19 -9.35
C ALA A 519 0.06 -41.52 -10.56
N ALA A 520 -1.01 -42.09 -11.11
CA ALA A 520 -1.80 -41.48 -12.18
C ALA A 520 -2.41 -40.14 -11.73
N LEU A 521 -3.02 -40.11 -10.54
CA LEU A 521 -3.58 -38.90 -9.96
C LEU A 521 -2.49 -37.84 -9.79
N PHE A 522 -1.33 -38.23 -9.25
CA PHE A 522 -0.19 -37.34 -9.08
C PHE A 522 0.27 -36.73 -10.42
N VAL A 523 0.38 -37.51 -11.49
CA VAL A 523 0.78 -37.03 -12.82
C VAL A 523 -0.23 -36.03 -13.39
N VAL A 524 -1.53 -36.37 -13.37
CA VAL A 524 -2.60 -35.51 -13.89
C VAL A 524 -2.64 -34.17 -13.14
N LEU A 525 -2.63 -34.23 -11.81
CA LEU A 525 -2.64 -33.04 -10.97
C LEU A 525 -1.35 -32.23 -11.13
N THR A 526 -0.19 -32.86 -11.30
CA THR A 526 1.08 -32.17 -11.59
C THR A 526 1.01 -31.38 -12.89
N ALA A 527 0.46 -31.95 -13.96
CA ALA A 527 0.29 -31.25 -15.23
C ALA A 527 -0.62 -30.02 -15.09
N ALA A 528 -1.74 -30.17 -14.35
CA ALA A 528 -2.63 -29.05 -14.04
C ALA A 528 -1.94 -27.97 -13.19
N THR A 529 -1.15 -28.37 -12.18
CA THR A 529 -0.39 -27.45 -11.32
C THR A 529 0.65 -26.68 -12.13
N ILE A 530 1.41 -27.34 -13.02
CA ILE A 530 2.39 -26.66 -13.90
C ILE A 530 1.71 -25.60 -14.75
N ARG A 531 0.58 -25.94 -15.39
CA ARG A 531 -0.18 -24.98 -16.21
C ARG A 531 -0.59 -23.76 -15.40
N ILE A 532 -1.15 -23.97 -14.21
CA ILE A 532 -1.60 -22.87 -13.34
C ILE A 532 -0.42 -22.04 -12.84
N ALA A 533 0.69 -22.68 -12.46
CA ALA A 533 1.89 -22.01 -12.00
C ALA A 533 2.47 -21.11 -13.11
N VAL A 534 2.54 -21.62 -14.35
CA VAL A 534 3.03 -20.88 -15.51
C VAL A 534 2.10 -19.72 -15.86
N MET A 535 0.79 -19.96 -15.92
CA MET A 535 -0.19 -18.90 -16.18
C MET A 535 -0.09 -17.79 -15.15
N LEU A 536 -0.10 -18.11 -13.85
CA LEU A 536 -0.01 -17.13 -12.78
C LEU A 536 1.30 -16.31 -12.84
N THR A 537 2.43 -16.99 -13.08
CA THR A 537 3.76 -16.38 -12.87
C THR A 537 4.31 -15.69 -14.10
N PHE A 538 4.06 -16.21 -15.30
CA PHE A 538 4.70 -15.72 -16.52
C PHE A 538 3.74 -15.07 -17.51
N ILE A 539 2.43 -15.28 -17.37
CA ILE A 539 1.42 -14.79 -18.32
C ILE A 539 0.53 -13.72 -17.67
N ASN A 540 -0.12 -14.08 -16.56
CA ASN A 540 -1.14 -13.27 -15.90
C ASN A 540 -0.59 -12.42 -14.74
N GLN A 541 0.73 -12.34 -14.57
CA GLN A 541 1.35 -11.79 -13.36
C GLN A 541 1.02 -10.31 -13.07
N ASN A 542 0.63 -9.55 -14.08
CA ASN A 542 0.21 -8.14 -13.97
C ASN A 542 -1.31 -7.96 -13.95
N TYR A 543 -2.10 -9.04 -14.13
CA TYR A 543 -3.56 -8.99 -14.27
C TYR A 543 -4.30 -9.40 -12.98
N ALA A 544 -5.30 -8.62 -12.56
CA ALA A 544 -6.14 -8.90 -11.39
C ALA A 544 -7.04 -10.14 -11.51
N THR A 545 -6.94 -10.92 -12.59
CA THR A 545 -7.68 -12.18 -12.78
C THR A 545 -7.22 -13.30 -11.83
N GLU A 546 -6.16 -13.08 -11.06
CA GLU A 546 -5.57 -14.06 -10.14
C GLU A 546 -5.80 -13.66 -8.67
N PHE A 547 -6.47 -14.51 -7.88
CA PHE A 547 -6.74 -14.23 -6.45
C PHE A 547 -5.50 -14.22 -5.57
N LEU A 548 -4.37 -14.75 -6.05
CA LEU A 548 -3.08 -14.60 -5.39
C LEU A 548 -2.50 -13.20 -5.56
N GLN A 549 -3.08 -12.33 -6.40
CA GLN A 549 -2.77 -10.90 -6.48
C GLN A 549 -3.72 -10.10 -5.58
N TYR A 550 -3.21 -9.04 -4.98
CA TYR A 550 -3.96 -8.13 -4.11
C TYR A 550 -3.33 -6.75 -4.20
N ALA A 551 -4.12 -5.71 -4.46
CA ALA A 551 -3.63 -4.37 -4.77
C ALA A 551 -2.50 -4.39 -5.83
N ALA A 552 -2.75 -5.06 -6.96
CA ALA A 552 -1.73 -5.20 -8.00
C ALA A 552 -1.64 -3.93 -8.85
N ALA A 553 -0.43 -3.55 -9.26
CA ALA A 553 -0.29 -2.57 -10.33
C ALA A 553 -0.79 -3.16 -11.64
N THR A 554 -1.28 -2.28 -12.49
CA THR A 554 -1.70 -2.63 -13.85
C THR A 554 -0.51 -2.53 -14.81
N PRO A 555 -0.61 -3.15 -16.00
CA PRO A 555 0.31 -2.90 -17.10
C PRO A 555 0.42 -1.42 -17.50
N ASP A 556 -0.65 -0.64 -17.26
CA ASP A 556 -0.75 0.77 -17.63
C ASP A 556 0.42 1.63 -17.07
N THR A 557 1.03 1.23 -15.94
CA THR A 557 2.22 1.92 -15.41
C THR A 557 3.44 1.79 -16.33
N ALA A 558 3.64 0.61 -16.91
CA ALA A 558 4.71 0.39 -17.90
C ALA A 558 4.38 1.09 -19.23
N ASP A 559 3.11 1.11 -19.62
CA ASP A 559 2.65 1.85 -20.81
C ASP A 559 2.90 3.36 -20.66
N VAL A 560 2.62 3.94 -19.50
CA VAL A 560 2.94 5.35 -19.20
C VAL A 560 4.44 5.60 -19.23
N MET A 561 5.27 4.72 -18.65
CA MET A 561 6.73 4.88 -18.73
C MET A 561 7.25 4.79 -20.17
N ALA A 562 6.65 3.94 -21.01
CA ALA A 562 6.96 3.88 -22.44
C ALA A 562 6.54 5.17 -23.17
N GLU A 563 5.35 5.69 -22.88
CA GLU A 563 4.84 6.95 -23.42
C GLU A 563 5.74 8.14 -23.04
N LEU A 564 6.20 8.22 -21.78
CA LEU A 564 7.19 9.22 -21.35
C LEU A 564 8.50 9.12 -22.16
N GLY A 565 8.93 7.89 -22.48
CA GLY A 565 10.08 7.64 -23.33
C GLY A 565 9.90 8.14 -24.77
N GLU A 566 8.70 8.04 -25.32
CA GLU A 566 8.36 8.61 -26.64
C GLU A 566 8.30 10.14 -26.59
N ILE A 567 7.64 10.72 -25.59
CA ILE A 567 7.57 12.18 -25.40
C ILE A 567 8.98 12.77 -25.29
N ARG A 568 9.88 12.12 -24.54
CA ARG A 568 11.28 12.55 -24.42
C ARG A 568 11.99 12.60 -25.77
N ARG A 569 11.67 11.72 -26.72
CA ARG A 569 12.28 11.71 -28.07
C ARG A 569 11.72 12.80 -28.98
N LEU A 570 10.56 13.38 -28.65
CA LEU A 570 9.93 14.46 -29.41
C LEU A 570 10.40 15.86 -28.98
N LEU A 571 11.07 15.96 -27.81
CA LEU A 571 11.66 17.20 -27.35
C LEU A 571 12.93 17.53 -28.15
N PRO A 572 13.24 18.83 -28.38
CA PRO A 572 14.48 19.25 -29.00
C PRO A 572 15.72 18.68 -28.29
N ASP A 573 16.78 18.43 -29.05
CA ASP A 573 18.03 17.87 -28.52
C ASP A 573 18.57 18.73 -27.36
N GLY A 574 18.69 18.12 -26.18
CA GLY A 574 19.19 18.76 -24.96
C GLY A 574 18.11 19.34 -24.03
N GLU A 575 16.84 19.44 -24.45
CA GLU A 575 15.77 19.84 -23.55
C GLU A 575 15.33 18.68 -22.63
N PRO A 576 15.34 18.86 -21.30
CA PRO A 576 14.91 17.82 -20.40
C PRO A 576 13.38 17.71 -20.33
N LEU A 577 12.87 16.48 -20.28
CA LEU A 577 11.46 16.22 -20.01
C LEU A 577 11.12 16.62 -18.56
N ARG A 578 10.22 17.60 -18.39
CA ARG A 578 9.71 18.05 -17.09
C ARG A 578 8.45 17.29 -16.72
N ILE A 579 8.50 16.53 -15.64
CA ILE A 579 7.41 15.68 -15.17
C ILE A 579 6.95 16.19 -13.82
N ALA A 580 5.64 16.27 -13.60
CA ALA A 580 5.08 16.43 -12.26
C ALA A 580 4.26 15.19 -11.86
N TYR A 581 4.31 14.81 -10.59
CA TYR A 581 3.47 13.73 -10.06
C TYR A 581 2.97 14.02 -8.65
N ASP A 582 1.79 13.53 -8.32
CA ASP A 582 1.10 13.85 -7.07
C ASP A 582 1.22 12.77 -5.99
N ASN A 583 0.75 13.08 -4.78
CA ASN A 583 0.75 12.16 -3.65
C ASN A 583 -0.24 10.97 -3.77
N ASP A 584 -1.27 11.06 -4.63
CA ASP A 584 -2.25 9.98 -4.84
C ASP A 584 -1.80 8.97 -5.91
N SER A 585 -1.03 9.40 -6.92
CA SER A 585 -0.42 8.52 -7.91
C SER A 585 1.04 8.14 -7.62
N GLN A 586 1.64 8.67 -6.55
CA GLN A 586 3.09 8.53 -6.28
C GLN A 586 3.62 7.09 -6.38
N GLN A 587 2.90 6.08 -5.88
CA GLN A 587 3.29 4.68 -6.03
C GLN A 587 2.63 4.06 -7.27
N PRO A 588 3.40 3.47 -8.22
CA PRO A 588 4.81 3.12 -8.15
C PRO A 588 5.77 4.15 -8.81
N PHE A 589 5.27 5.29 -9.29
CA PHE A 589 6.04 6.21 -10.12
C PHE A 589 7.32 6.76 -9.48
N PHE A 590 7.36 7.00 -8.17
CA PHE A 590 8.59 7.42 -7.50
C PHE A 590 9.80 6.48 -7.75
N TRP A 591 9.57 5.17 -7.86
CA TRP A 591 10.62 4.21 -8.22
C TRP A 591 11.08 4.40 -9.66
N TYR A 592 10.13 4.50 -10.60
CA TYR A 592 10.45 4.61 -12.02
C TYR A 592 11.01 5.98 -12.42
N LEU A 593 10.65 7.04 -11.70
CA LEU A 593 11.06 8.41 -11.96
C LEU A 593 12.35 8.80 -11.22
N ARG A 594 12.91 7.92 -10.37
CA ARG A 594 14.01 8.22 -9.43
C ARG A 594 15.30 8.76 -10.04
N GLU A 595 15.59 8.38 -11.28
CA GLU A 595 16.81 8.77 -12.00
C GLU A 595 16.59 9.97 -12.93
N LEU A 596 15.35 10.45 -13.05
CA LEU A 596 15.03 11.56 -13.95
C LEU A 596 15.30 12.90 -13.25
N PRO A 597 16.09 13.80 -13.86
CA PRO A 597 16.58 15.01 -13.19
C PRO A 597 15.54 16.13 -13.02
N ASN A 598 14.40 16.08 -13.72
CA ASN A 598 13.39 17.15 -13.75
C ASN A 598 12.00 16.64 -13.38
N VAL A 599 11.91 15.99 -12.23
CA VAL A 599 10.67 15.47 -11.68
C VAL A 599 10.28 16.28 -10.46
N THR A 600 9.07 16.83 -10.48
CA THR A 600 8.51 17.63 -9.39
C THR A 600 7.41 16.83 -8.70
N PHE A 601 7.53 16.66 -7.39
CA PHE A 601 6.47 16.11 -6.56
C PHE A 601 5.57 17.25 -6.05
N PHE A 602 4.26 17.05 -6.08
CA PHE A 602 3.31 17.99 -5.49
C PHE A 602 2.22 17.26 -4.70
N THR A 603 1.46 18.01 -3.91
CA THR A 603 0.27 17.52 -3.21
C THR A 603 -0.97 18.19 -3.80
N GLY A 604 -2.13 17.54 -3.74
CA GLY A 604 -3.36 18.14 -4.28
C GLY A 604 -3.71 19.50 -3.69
N ASP A 605 -3.37 19.74 -2.42
CA ASP A 605 -3.56 21.04 -1.76
C ASP A 605 -2.46 22.04 -2.09
N GLY A 606 -1.31 21.56 -2.54
CA GLY A 606 -0.19 22.39 -2.94
C GLY A 606 -0.32 22.96 -4.36
N GLY A 607 -1.10 22.33 -5.22
CA GLY A 607 -1.20 22.77 -6.61
C GLY A 607 0.05 22.47 -7.45
N LEU A 608 0.08 22.94 -8.69
CA LEU A 608 1.14 22.66 -9.67
C LEU A 608 1.92 23.95 -9.97
N SER A 609 3.21 24.00 -9.68
CA SER A 609 4.04 25.18 -9.89
C SER A 609 4.83 25.10 -11.21
N GLY A 610 4.64 26.11 -12.06
CA GLY A 610 5.33 26.19 -13.35
C GLY A 610 4.69 25.36 -14.46
N VAL A 611 5.39 25.26 -15.59
CA VAL A 611 4.92 24.52 -16.78
C VAL A 611 5.65 23.19 -16.86
N HIS A 612 4.88 22.11 -16.81
CA HIS A 612 5.38 20.75 -17.01
C HIS A 612 5.01 20.25 -18.40
N ASP A 613 5.82 19.35 -18.94
CA ASP A 613 5.52 18.71 -20.22
C ASP A 613 4.49 17.59 -20.00
N VAL A 614 4.57 16.93 -18.84
CA VAL A 614 3.68 15.84 -18.42
C VAL A 614 3.32 15.95 -16.95
N VAL A 615 2.05 15.70 -16.61
CA VAL A 615 1.56 15.63 -15.22
C VAL A 615 0.87 14.28 -14.99
N ILE A 616 1.32 13.54 -13.98
CA ILE A 616 0.72 12.29 -13.51
C ILE A 616 -0.07 12.61 -12.23
N ILE A 617 -1.38 12.42 -12.25
CA ILE A 617 -2.24 12.88 -11.14
C ILE A 617 -3.31 11.85 -10.80
N GLY A 618 -3.50 11.59 -9.52
CA GLY A 618 -4.61 10.79 -9.03
C GLY A 618 -5.94 11.51 -9.14
N LEU A 619 -7.04 10.77 -9.31
CA LEU A 619 -8.35 11.37 -9.59
C LEU A 619 -8.85 12.28 -8.46
N ASP A 620 -8.48 11.99 -7.21
CA ASP A 620 -8.89 12.80 -6.05
C ASP A 620 -8.28 14.21 -6.11
N ASN A 621 -7.01 14.30 -6.48
CA ASN A 621 -6.29 15.58 -6.64
C ASN A 621 -6.62 16.28 -7.96
N GLU A 622 -7.02 15.55 -8.99
CA GLU A 622 -7.40 16.11 -10.29
C GLU A 622 -8.50 17.15 -10.17
N THR A 623 -9.49 16.92 -9.29
CA THR A 623 -10.60 17.86 -9.08
C THR A 623 -10.14 19.24 -8.60
N LYS A 624 -9.07 19.28 -7.81
CA LYS A 624 -8.48 20.51 -7.25
C LYS A 624 -7.68 21.28 -8.29
N LEU A 625 -7.05 20.56 -9.22
CA LEU A 625 -6.12 21.09 -10.22
C LEU A 625 -6.73 21.29 -11.60
N LYS A 626 -8.02 21.01 -11.75
CA LYS A 626 -8.72 21.05 -13.03
C LYS A 626 -8.58 22.40 -13.73
N ALA A 627 -8.61 23.51 -13.01
CA ALA A 627 -8.43 24.85 -13.57
C ALA A 627 -7.02 25.06 -14.15
N GLN A 628 -5.97 24.68 -13.42
CA GLN A 628 -4.58 24.80 -13.86
C GLN A 628 -4.24 23.88 -15.06
N LEU A 629 -4.92 22.74 -15.16
CA LEU A 629 -4.72 21.75 -16.24
C LEU A 629 -5.61 22.03 -17.46
N ALA A 630 -6.74 22.72 -17.29
CA ALA A 630 -7.68 23.01 -18.35
C ALA A 630 -7.03 23.84 -19.46
N GLY A 631 -7.37 23.56 -20.72
CA GLY A 631 -6.90 24.35 -21.86
C GLY A 631 -5.45 24.15 -22.29
N ARG A 632 -4.54 23.61 -21.45
CA ARG A 632 -3.11 23.40 -21.78
C ARG A 632 -2.72 21.95 -22.07
N TYR A 633 -3.47 20.99 -21.54
CA TYR A 633 -3.10 19.57 -21.58
C TYR A 633 -4.19 18.71 -22.21
N VAL A 634 -3.78 17.60 -22.81
CA VAL A 634 -4.64 16.48 -23.23
C VAL A 634 -4.65 15.44 -22.12
N ARG A 635 -5.84 15.11 -21.64
CA ARG A 635 -6.06 14.20 -20.52
C ARG A 635 -6.24 12.75 -21.00
N ARG A 636 -5.53 11.81 -20.39
CA ARG A 636 -5.68 10.36 -20.58
C ARG A 636 -5.96 9.66 -19.26
N ASN A 637 -6.75 8.59 -19.31
CA ASN A 637 -7.12 7.81 -18.14
C ASN A 637 -6.39 6.48 -18.13
N TYR A 638 -5.77 6.17 -16.98
CA TYR A 638 -5.09 4.92 -16.74
C TYR A 638 -5.54 4.32 -15.41
N ARG A 639 -5.30 3.02 -15.24
CA ARG A 639 -5.56 2.31 -13.99
C ARG A 639 -4.25 2.23 -13.23
N LEU A 640 -4.22 2.62 -11.95
CA LEU A 640 -3.03 2.49 -11.12
C LEU A 640 -3.00 1.12 -10.44
N ILE A 641 -4.06 0.82 -9.69
CA ILE A 641 -4.15 -0.38 -8.85
C ILE A 641 -5.51 -1.05 -9.09
N TRP A 642 -5.52 -2.38 -9.15
CA TRP A 642 -6.75 -3.16 -9.21
C TRP A 642 -6.73 -4.35 -8.27
N TRP A 643 -7.92 -4.76 -7.85
CA TRP A 643 -8.14 -5.91 -6.99
C TRP A 643 -8.84 -7.03 -7.74
N PRO A 644 -8.57 -8.31 -7.40
CA PRO A 644 -9.37 -9.42 -7.91
C PRO A 644 -10.84 -9.24 -7.52
N TYR A 645 -11.76 -9.72 -8.34
CA TYR A 645 -13.20 -9.63 -8.04
C TYR A 645 -13.55 -10.49 -6.81
N GLU A 646 -13.57 -9.86 -5.63
CA GLU A 646 -13.66 -10.55 -4.34
C GLU A 646 -15.06 -11.14 -4.07
N ASP A 647 -16.11 -10.61 -4.73
CA ASP A 647 -17.49 -11.10 -4.61
C ASP A 647 -17.65 -12.57 -5.00
N VAL A 648 -16.71 -13.09 -5.81
CA VAL A 648 -16.65 -14.51 -6.15
C VAL A 648 -16.54 -15.40 -4.91
N TYR A 649 -15.78 -14.96 -3.88
CA TYR A 649 -15.50 -15.78 -2.71
C TYR A 649 -16.00 -15.22 -1.39
N ARG A 650 -16.17 -13.90 -1.25
CA ARG A 650 -16.62 -13.27 0.01
C ARG A 650 -17.98 -13.78 0.48
N ASN A 651 -18.90 -13.98 -0.46
CA ASN A 651 -20.28 -14.41 -0.19
C ASN A 651 -20.48 -15.92 -0.38
N LEU A 652 -19.42 -16.72 -0.34
CA LEU A 652 -19.53 -18.18 -0.44
C LEU A 652 -20.09 -18.77 0.86
N THR A 653 -21.17 -19.53 0.73
CA THR A 653 -21.72 -20.40 1.76
C THR A 653 -21.77 -21.83 1.24
N LEU A 654 -21.82 -22.82 2.14
CA LEU A 654 -21.98 -24.23 1.73
C LEU A 654 -23.24 -24.45 0.88
N ARG A 655 -24.33 -23.72 1.18
CA ARG A 655 -25.57 -23.74 0.40
C ARG A 655 -25.34 -23.19 -1.01
N LYS A 656 -24.77 -21.99 -1.14
CA LYS A 656 -24.46 -21.37 -2.43
C LYS A 656 -23.54 -22.26 -3.28
N LEU A 657 -22.52 -22.86 -2.67
CA LEU A 657 -21.63 -23.79 -3.35
C LEU A 657 -22.39 -25.01 -3.89
N TRP A 658 -23.28 -25.57 -3.08
CA TRP A 658 -24.12 -26.70 -3.46
C TRP A 658 -25.12 -26.37 -4.58
N ASP A 659 -25.69 -25.17 -4.55
CA ASP A 659 -26.60 -24.67 -5.58
C ASP A 659 -25.84 -24.39 -6.90
N ASP A 660 -24.66 -23.78 -6.82
CA ASP A 660 -23.76 -23.55 -7.96
C ASP A 660 -23.34 -24.86 -8.62
N LEU A 661 -23.07 -25.92 -7.84
CA LEU A 661 -22.70 -27.25 -8.37
C LEU A 661 -23.85 -27.95 -9.10
N ARG A 662 -25.11 -27.55 -8.86
CA ARG A 662 -26.29 -28.10 -9.55
C ARG A 662 -26.68 -27.31 -10.80
N SER A 663 -26.14 -26.10 -10.97
CA SER A 663 -26.43 -25.26 -12.13
C SER A 663 -25.35 -25.41 -13.21
N PRO A 664 -25.69 -25.87 -14.43
CA PRO A 664 -24.73 -26.00 -15.52
C PRO A 664 -24.03 -24.67 -15.88
N GLU A 665 -24.76 -23.55 -15.82
CA GLU A 665 -24.23 -22.22 -16.08
C GLU A 665 -23.20 -21.79 -15.04
N ARG A 666 -23.50 -22.05 -13.75
CA ARG A 666 -22.58 -21.75 -12.64
C ARG A 666 -21.36 -22.65 -12.64
N LEU A 667 -21.50 -23.92 -13.01
CA LEU A 667 -20.36 -24.81 -13.25
C LEU A 667 -19.45 -24.30 -14.38
N LYS A 668 -20.03 -23.83 -15.49
CA LYS A 668 -19.27 -23.21 -16.59
C LYS A 668 -18.56 -21.93 -16.13
N PHE A 669 -19.21 -21.10 -15.33
CA PHE A 669 -18.61 -19.92 -14.71
C PHE A 669 -17.39 -20.28 -13.86
N TRP A 670 -17.53 -21.25 -12.94
CA TRP A 670 -16.42 -21.72 -12.12
C TRP A 670 -15.30 -22.34 -12.95
N TRP A 671 -15.62 -23.13 -13.97
CA TRP A 671 -14.63 -23.71 -14.87
C TRP A 671 -13.84 -22.62 -15.63
N ASN A 672 -14.51 -21.59 -16.11
CA ASN A 672 -13.86 -20.47 -16.78
C ASN A 672 -12.90 -19.71 -15.85
N ILE A 673 -13.27 -19.52 -14.58
CA ILE A 673 -12.39 -18.86 -13.60
C ILE A 673 -11.24 -19.78 -13.18
N PHE A 674 -11.51 -21.02 -12.79
CA PHE A 674 -10.50 -21.94 -12.28
C PHE A 674 -9.52 -22.39 -13.36
N TRP A 675 -10.03 -22.75 -14.54
CA TRP A 675 -9.20 -23.30 -15.62
C TRP A 675 -8.73 -22.22 -16.59
N TRP A 676 -9.63 -21.36 -17.07
CA TRP A 676 -9.29 -20.39 -18.11
C TRP A 676 -8.84 -19.02 -17.59
N ARG A 677 -9.01 -18.75 -16.28
CA ARG A 677 -8.77 -17.42 -15.68
C ARG A 677 -9.58 -16.31 -16.36
N LYS A 678 -10.75 -16.66 -16.88
CA LYS A 678 -11.63 -15.74 -17.62
C LYS A 678 -12.88 -15.42 -16.82
N TYR A 679 -13.21 -14.14 -16.79
CA TYR A 679 -14.41 -13.60 -16.17
C TYR A 679 -15.42 -13.17 -17.25
N PRO A 680 -16.73 -13.20 -16.95
CA PRO A 680 -17.74 -12.76 -17.92
C PRO A 680 -17.65 -11.27 -18.26
N GLU A 681 -17.30 -10.46 -17.27
CA GLU A 681 -17.20 -9.01 -17.39
C GLU A 681 -15.75 -8.58 -17.61
N SER A 682 -15.57 -7.48 -18.34
CA SER A 682 -14.27 -6.85 -18.53
C SER A 682 -13.69 -6.38 -17.19
N THR A 683 -12.39 -6.60 -16.98
CA THR A 683 -11.68 -6.12 -15.79
C THR A 683 -11.69 -4.59 -15.66
N ALA A 684 -11.99 -3.86 -16.75
CA ALA A 684 -12.16 -2.42 -16.73
C ALA A 684 -13.42 -1.95 -16.01
N LEU A 685 -14.43 -2.82 -15.87
CA LEU A 685 -15.71 -2.54 -15.22
C LEU A 685 -15.73 -2.97 -13.74
N TRP A 686 -14.63 -3.51 -13.23
CA TRP A 686 -14.60 -4.01 -11.86
C TRP A 686 -14.67 -2.85 -10.85
N PRO A 687 -15.36 -3.06 -9.72
CA PRO A 687 -15.73 -1.97 -8.80
C PRO A 687 -14.53 -1.37 -8.05
N SER A 688 -13.46 -2.13 -7.88
CA SER A 688 -12.27 -1.73 -7.12
C SER A 688 -11.09 -1.55 -8.05
N VAL A 689 -10.99 -0.36 -8.65
CA VAL A 689 -9.86 0.06 -9.48
C VAL A 689 -9.49 1.49 -9.09
N HIS A 690 -8.29 1.66 -8.54
CA HIS A 690 -7.69 2.98 -8.35
C HIS A 690 -7.17 3.48 -9.69
N ARG A 691 -7.46 4.73 -10.02
CA ARG A 691 -7.17 5.31 -11.34
C ARG A 691 -6.34 6.56 -11.18
N PHE A 692 -5.62 6.89 -12.25
CA PHE A 692 -4.88 8.14 -12.37
C PHE A 692 -5.02 8.66 -13.78
N ALA A 693 -4.76 9.94 -13.95
CA ALA A 693 -4.73 10.61 -15.23
C ALA A 693 -3.29 10.99 -15.61
N LEU A 694 -3.00 10.85 -16.89
CA LEU A 694 -1.81 11.41 -17.52
C LEU A 694 -2.24 12.64 -18.32
N TYR A 695 -1.69 13.79 -18.00
CA TYR A 695 -1.88 15.02 -18.75
C TYR A 695 -0.62 15.29 -19.55
N VAL A 696 -0.75 15.35 -20.88
CA VAL A 696 0.35 15.66 -21.80
C VAL A 696 0.08 17.02 -22.41
N ARG A 697 1.08 17.91 -22.43
CA ARG A 697 0.92 19.26 -22.97
C ARG A 697 0.48 19.21 -24.44
N LYS A 698 -0.47 20.07 -24.85
CA LYS A 698 -1.18 19.97 -26.16
C LYS A 698 -0.26 19.97 -27.38
N ASP A 699 0.77 20.82 -27.39
CA ASP A 699 1.76 20.91 -28.47
C ASP A 699 2.56 19.60 -28.63
N LEU A 700 2.97 18.98 -27.53
CA LEU A 700 3.64 17.67 -27.53
C LEU A 700 2.67 16.54 -27.90
N ALA A 701 1.46 16.61 -27.36
CA ALA A 701 0.38 15.67 -27.62
C ALA A 701 0.05 15.60 -29.12
N SER A 702 0.01 16.74 -29.82
CA SER A 702 -0.23 16.80 -31.27
C SER A 702 0.82 16.09 -32.12
N ARG A 703 2.03 15.90 -31.59
CA ARG A 703 3.15 15.23 -32.30
C ARG A 703 3.22 13.72 -32.03
N LEU A 704 2.43 13.21 -31.09
CA LEU A 704 2.40 11.79 -30.76
C LEU A 704 1.42 11.04 -31.69
N TRP A 705 1.96 10.19 -32.56
CA TRP A 705 1.15 9.35 -33.45
C TRP A 705 0.16 8.42 -32.72
N VAL A 706 0.51 8.01 -31.49
CA VAL A 706 -0.32 7.15 -30.62
C VAL A 706 -1.55 7.89 -30.06
N LEU A 707 -1.62 9.22 -30.16
CA LEU A 707 -2.78 10.03 -29.75
C LEU A 707 -3.91 10.07 -30.78
N GLY A 708 -3.74 9.43 -31.94
CA GLY A 708 -4.68 9.47 -33.07
C GLY A 708 -4.30 10.58 -34.06
N PRO A 709 -4.89 10.60 -35.27
CA PRO A 709 -4.68 11.69 -36.22
C PRO A 709 -5.11 13.01 -35.58
N ASP A 710 -4.43 14.12 -35.95
CA ASP A 710 -4.67 15.50 -35.52
C ASP A 710 -6.10 15.68 -35.00
N VAL A 711 -6.28 15.98 -33.69
CA VAL A 711 -7.62 16.22 -33.14
C VAL A 711 -8.24 17.38 -33.93
N PRO A 712 -9.17 17.13 -34.87
CA PRO A 712 -9.49 18.14 -35.87
C PRO A 712 -10.19 19.32 -35.19
N GLY A 713 -9.60 20.51 -35.29
CA GLY A 713 -10.17 21.75 -34.75
C GLY A 713 -9.71 22.18 -33.35
N VAL A 714 -8.70 21.53 -32.75
CA VAL A 714 -8.08 22.04 -31.51
C VAL A 714 -6.95 22.99 -31.87
N ASP A 715 -7.05 24.24 -31.40
CA ASP A 715 -5.93 25.17 -31.42
C ASP A 715 -4.74 24.53 -30.69
N THR A 716 -3.68 24.25 -31.44
CA THR A 716 -2.44 23.66 -30.94
C THR A 716 -1.55 24.67 -30.24
N SER A 717 -1.85 25.97 -30.37
CA SER A 717 -1.19 26.99 -29.58
C SER A 717 -1.62 26.86 -28.12
N LEU A 718 -0.64 26.86 -27.22
CA LEU A 718 -0.95 26.95 -25.80
C LEU A 718 -1.51 28.35 -25.53
N PRO A 719 -2.58 28.48 -24.73
CA PRO A 719 -2.99 29.79 -24.24
C PRO A 719 -1.81 30.39 -23.51
N GLU A 720 -1.25 31.46 -24.08
CA GLU A 720 -0.17 32.20 -23.45
C GLU A 720 -0.78 32.91 -22.24
N ASP A 721 -0.28 32.62 -21.04
CA ASP A 721 -0.63 33.42 -19.88
C ASP A 721 0.20 34.69 -19.93
N ASP A 722 -0.33 35.68 -20.66
CA ASP A 722 0.30 36.98 -20.86
C ASP A 722 0.64 37.67 -19.54
N TYR A 723 0.05 37.26 -18.42
CA TYR A 723 0.32 37.86 -17.11
C TYR A 723 1.74 37.51 -16.67
N GLU A 724 2.23 36.30 -16.97
CA GLU A 724 3.57 35.82 -16.63
C GLU A 724 4.68 36.64 -17.29
N LYS A 725 4.41 37.30 -18.42
CA LYS A 725 5.37 38.20 -19.08
C LYS A 725 5.69 39.43 -18.23
N GLN A 726 4.82 39.80 -17.29
CA GLN A 726 4.96 40.94 -16.39
C GLN A 726 5.35 40.51 -14.96
N ARG A 727 5.95 39.32 -14.80
CA ARG A 727 6.33 38.81 -13.49
C ARG A 727 7.47 39.61 -12.86
N LEU A 728 7.24 40.02 -11.61
CA LEU A 728 8.24 40.62 -10.74
C LEU A 728 8.76 39.59 -9.74
N ASP A 729 10.08 39.59 -9.51
CA ASP A 729 10.68 38.94 -8.34
C ASP A 729 10.53 39.87 -7.14
N LEU A 730 9.41 39.74 -6.44
CA LEU A 730 9.02 40.61 -5.33
C LEU A 730 8.99 39.82 -4.02
N ALA A 731 9.91 40.16 -3.10
CA ALA A 731 9.91 39.63 -1.75
C ALA A 731 9.07 40.52 -0.82
N ALA A 732 8.37 39.90 0.13
CA ALA A 732 7.70 40.61 1.21
C ALA A 732 8.73 41.33 2.09
N ILE A 733 8.43 42.57 2.48
CA ILE A 733 9.24 43.35 3.42
C ILE A 733 8.91 43.00 4.88
N GLN A 734 7.78 42.33 5.12
CA GLN A 734 7.33 41.90 6.43
C GLN A 734 6.29 40.78 6.29
N ALA A 735 6.29 39.83 7.21
CA ALA A 735 5.23 38.83 7.36
C ALA A 735 4.94 38.61 8.85
N PHE A 736 3.68 38.46 9.21
CA PHE A 736 3.27 38.18 10.60
C PHE A 736 2.03 37.29 10.67
N GLY A 737 1.83 36.65 11.83
CA GLY A 737 0.87 35.57 12.02
C GLY A 737 1.49 34.18 11.86
N SER A 738 0.87 33.18 12.47
CA SER A 738 1.25 31.77 12.39
C SER A 738 0.04 30.86 12.58
N SER A 739 0.18 29.57 12.25
CA SER A 739 -0.90 28.57 12.45
C SER A 739 -1.34 28.36 13.90
N ARG A 740 -0.61 28.92 14.88
CA ARG A 740 -1.03 28.93 16.30
C ARG A 740 -1.91 30.14 16.64
N GLU A 741 -1.85 31.20 15.85
CA GLU A 741 -2.49 32.49 16.10
C GLU A 741 -3.66 32.70 15.13
N LEU A 742 -3.41 32.55 13.83
CA LEU A 742 -4.37 32.66 12.75
C LEU A 742 -4.81 31.28 12.25
N ASN A 743 -6.08 31.18 11.88
CA ASN A 743 -6.69 29.98 11.32
C ASN A 743 -7.61 30.37 10.16
N ASP A 744 -7.15 30.11 8.94
CA ASP A 744 -7.80 30.48 7.67
C ASP A 744 -8.23 31.96 7.65
N PRO A 745 -7.30 32.91 7.89
CA PRO A 745 -7.64 34.33 7.87
C PRO A 745 -8.14 34.74 6.49
N LYS A 746 -9.19 35.58 6.41
CA LYS A 746 -9.78 36.00 5.13
C LYS A 746 -9.57 37.48 4.84
N GLY A 747 -10.26 38.37 5.55
CA GLY A 747 -10.26 39.80 5.27
C GLY A 747 -9.13 40.59 5.94
N VAL A 748 -8.73 41.70 5.33
CA VAL A 748 -7.74 42.65 5.87
C VAL A 748 -8.11 44.10 5.59
N ALA A 749 -7.91 44.97 6.57
CA ALA A 749 -8.02 46.42 6.40
C ALA A 749 -6.93 47.14 7.19
N VAL A 750 -6.48 48.30 6.70
CA VAL A 750 -5.47 49.14 7.36
C VAL A 750 -6.08 50.50 7.69
N ASP A 751 -5.89 50.97 8.92
CA ASP A 751 -6.37 52.29 9.33
C ASP A 751 -5.35 53.41 9.06
N HIS A 752 -5.75 54.67 9.27
CA HIS A 752 -4.90 55.83 9.04
C HIS A 752 -3.71 55.94 10.02
N LEU A 753 -3.65 55.12 11.08
CA LEU A 753 -2.53 55.01 12.02
C LEU A 753 -1.58 53.86 11.64
N GLY A 754 -1.88 53.10 10.60
CA GLY A 754 -1.10 51.93 10.17
C GLY A 754 -1.38 50.65 10.98
N ARG A 755 -2.48 50.59 11.75
CA ARG A 755 -2.93 49.34 12.39
C ARG A 755 -3.58 48.45 11.35
N VAL A 756 -3.27 47.15 11.42
CA VAL A 756 -3.75 46.15 10.47
C VAL A 756 -4.81 45.28 11.15
N TYR A 757 -6.02 45.29 10.62
CA TYR A 757 -7.16 44.51 11.10
C TYR A 757 -7.29 43.26 10.23
N VAL A 758 -7.23 42.09 10.84
CA VAL A 758 -7.24 40.80 10.15
C VAL A 758 -8.42 39.97 10.64
N VAL A 759 -9.25 39.49 9.73
CA VAL A 759 -10.37 38.62 10.06
C VAL A 759 -9.87 37.19 10.19
N ASN A 760 -9.84 36.68 11.42
CA ASN A 760 -9.45 35.31 11.75
C ASN A 760 -10.68 34.39 11.68
N THR A 761 -11.08 34.06 10.45
CA THR A 761 -12.39 33.51 10.11
C THR A 761 -12.75 32.25 10.89
N ARG A 762 -11.86 31.25 10.95
CA ARG A 762 -12.15 29.99 11.68
C ARG A 762 -12.00 30.10 13.19
N ASN A 763 -11.45 31.21 13.68
CA ASN A 763 -11.46 31.55 15.10
C ASN A 763 -12.57 32.55 15.46
N HIS A 764 -13.43 32.92 14.51
CA HIS A 764 -14.63 33.73 14.72
C HIS A 764 -14.34 35.09 15.39
N ARG A 765 -13.27 35.76 14.99
CA ARG A 765 -12.81 37.03 15.60
C ARG A 765 -12.00 37.88 14.64
N VAL A 766 -11.83 39.15 14.98
CA VAL A 766 -10.90 40.06 14.30
C VAL A 766 -9.69 40.30 15.20
N GLU A 767 -8.50 40.21 14.63
CA GLU A 767 -7.22 40.48 15.29
C GLU A 767 -6.59 41.75 14.73
N VAL A 768 -6.24 42.67 15.63
CA VAL A 768 -5.67 43.97 15.28
C VAL A 768 -4.19 43.94 15.61
N TYR A 769 -3.36 44.27 14.64
CA TYR A 769 -1.90 44.31 14.75
C TYR A 769 -1.39 45.74 14.61
N SER A 770 -0.25 46.02 15.25
CA SER A 770 0.52 47.24 14.97
C SER A 770 1.15 47.17 13.57
N ALA A 771 1.66 48.30 13.08
CA ALA A 771 2.43 48.35 11.84
C ALA A 771 3.64 47.39 11.83
N ASP A 772 4.20 47.08 13.01
CA ASP A 772 5.31 46.15 13.18
C ASP A 772 4.87 44.67 13.28
N GLY A 773 3.57 44.38 13.12
CA GLY A 773 3.02 43.02 13.11
C GLY A 773 2.81 42.41 14.50
N GLN A 774 2.79 43.22 15.56
CA GLN A 774 2.52 42.76 16.93
C GLN A 774 1.02 42.82 17.22
N LEU A 775 0.43 41.76 17.78
CA LEU A 775 -0.98 41.73 18.15
C LEU A 775 -1.25 42.75 19.27
N VAL A 776 -2.15 43.70 19.03
CA VAL A 776 -2.50 44.77 19.97
C VAL A 776 -3.90 44.61 20.55
N GLN A 777 -4.84 44.03 19.81
CA GLN A 777 -6.23 43.90 20.23
C GLN A 777 -6.94 42.72 19.53
N THR A 778 -7.96 42.18 20.18
CA THR A 778 -8.89 41.21 19.59
C THR A 778 -10.32 41.72 19.75
N ILE A 779 -11.13 41.58 18.71
CA ILE A 779 -12.53 42.00 18.67
C ILE A 779 -13.40 40.77 18.37
N GLY A 780 -14.41 40.57 19.19
CA GLY A 780 -15.41 39.53 19.04
C GLY A 780 -15.01 38.12 19.49
N SER A 781 -15.97 37.21 19.38
CA SER A 781 -15.86 35.79 19.76
C SER A 781 -16.90 34.97 19.00
N GLN A 782 -16.81 33.65 19.02
CA GLN A 782 -17.80 32.79 18.37
C GLN A 782 -19.21 32.96 18.96
N GLY A 783 -20.21 33.11 18.11
CA GLY A 783 -21.61 33.10 18.50
C GLY A 783 -22.51 33.90 17.56
N THR A 784 -23.75 34.11 18.00
CA THR A 784 -24.80 34.82 17.24
C THR A 784 -25.29 36.09 17.95
N GLY A 785 -24.80 36.37 19.17
CA GLY A 785 -25.12 37.58 19.92
C GLY A 785 -24.40 38.83 19.39
N PRO A 786 -24.72 40.03 19.91
CA PRO A 786 -24.03 41.27 19.54
C PRO A 786 -22.53 41.20 19.81
N GLY A 787 -21.70 41.58 18.83
CA GLY A 787 -20.24 41.51 18.94
C GLY A 787 -19.68 40.09 18.86
N GLN A 788 -20.48 39.10 18.45
CA GLN A 788 -20.03 37.72 18.22
C GLN A 788 -20.15 37.39 16.74
N PHE A 789 -19.26 36.55 16.23
CA PHE A 789 -19.22 36.21 14.82
C PHE A 789 -19.41 34.72 14.54
N GLN A 790 -19.85 34.41 13.34
CA GLN A 790 -19.83 33.08 12.78
C GLN A 790 -19.14 33.11 11.41
N GLU A 791 -17.86 32.70 11.40
CA GLU A 791 -17.01 32.72 10.21
C GLU A 791 -17.13 34.05 9.43
N PRO A 792 -16.67 35.18 10.02
CA PRO A 792 -16.67 36.48 9.36
C PRO A 792 -15.62 36.52 8.25
N TRP A 793 -15.87 37.22 7.15
CA TRP A 793 -14.96 37.24 5.98
C TRP A 793 -14.41 38.63 5.69
N GLY A 794 -15.27 39.56 5.29
CA GLY A 794 -14.86 40.92 4.87
C GLY A 794 -14.77 41.90 6.04
N ILE A 795 -13.91 42.92 5.90
CA ILE A 795 -13.72 43.97 6.89
C ILE A 795 -13.39 45.30 6.22
N ALA A 796 -13.91 46.39 6.77
CA ALA A 796 -13.51 47.75 6.38
C ALA A 796 -13.33 48.64 7.60
N VAL A 797 -12.39 49.58 7.51
CA VAL A 797 -12.16 50.59 8.55
C VAL A 797 -12.42 51.97 7.96
N ALA A 798 -13.34 52.71 8.58
CA ALA A 798 -13.66 54.07 8.18
C ALA A 798 -12.60 55.07 8.68
N PRO A 799 -12.48 56.26 8.05
CA PRO A 799 -11.52 57.28 8.46
C PRO A 799 -11.67 57.79 9.89
N ASP A 800 -12.86 57.64 10.48
CA ASP A 800 -13.14 58.00 11.88
C ASP A 800 -12.79 56.87 12.87
N GLY A 801 -12.27 55.75 12.38
CA GLY A 801 -11.84 54.59 13.15
C GLY A 801 -12.93 53.56 13.41
N HIS A 802 -14.16 53.74 12.93
CA HIS A 802 -15.18 52.68 13.01
C HIS A 802 -14.81 51.49 12.14
N VAL A 803 -15.09 50.28 12.64
CA VAL A 803 -14.80 49.02 11.95
C VAL A 803 -16.11 48.35 11.57
N TYR A 804 -16.22 47.92 10.32
CA TYR A 804 -17.36 47.21 9.77
C TYR A 804 -16.94 45.80 9.38
N VAL A 805 -17.66 44.79 9.85
CA VAL A 805 -17.33 43.38 9.62
C VAL A 805 -18.50 42.69 8.95
N ALA A 806 -18.24 41.98 7.85
CA ALA A 806 -19.21 41.10 7.21
C ALA A 806 -19.20 39.75 7.94
N ASP A 807 -20.23 39.54 8.75
CA ASP A 807 -20.43 38.31 9.51
C ASP A 807 -21.19 37.31 8.63
N THR A 808 -20.44 36.71 7.69
CA THR A 808 -20.96 36.02 6.50
C THR A 808 -21.99 34.95 6.82
N TRP A 809 -21.78 34.15 7.85
CA TRP A 809 -22.68 33.04 8.20
C TRP A 809 -23.67 33.35 9.32
N ASN A 810 -23.62 34.56 9.89
CA ASN A 810 -24.76 35.12 10.60
C ASN A 810 -25.61 36.04 9.70
N HIS A 811 -25.23 36.21 8.42
CA HIS A 811 -25.97 36.94 7.40
C HIS A 811 -26.24 38.41 7.76
N ARG A 812 -25.22 39.06 8.33
CA ARG A 812 -25.33 40.42 8.86
C ARG A 812 -24.03 41.21 8.71
N ILE A 813 -24.15 42.52 8.89
CA ILE A 813 -23.02 43.43 9.05
C ILE A 813 -22.98 43.88 10.51
N GLU A 814 -21.78 43.96 11.08
CA GLU A 814 -21.57 44.49 12.43
C GLU A 814 -20.65 45.70 12.41
N LYS A 815 -20.99 46.71 13.21
CA LYS A 815 -20.23 47.95 13.40
C LYS A 815 -19.62 47.98 14.79
N PHE A 816 -18.34 48.34 14.86
CA PHE A 816 -17.58 48.56 16.08
C PHE A 816 -16.98 49.96 16.10
N ASP A 817 -16.78 50.51 17.30
CA ASP A 817 -16.04 51.77 17.47
C ASP A 817 -14.52 51.56 17.37
N ALA A 818 -13.75 52.66 17.40
CA ALA A 818 -12.30 52.64 17.33
C ALA A 818 -11.61 51.90 18.50
N GLN A 819 -12.34 51.62 19.59
CA GLN A 819 -11.90 50.82 20.72
C GLN A 819 -12.36 49.35 20.62
N GLY A 820 -12.99 48.95 19.51
CA GLY A 820 -13.46 47.59 19.26
C GLY A 820 -14.72 47.21 20.04
N ARG A 821 -15.48 48.16 20.56
CA ARG A 821 -16.76 47.90 21.22
C ARG A 821 -17.87 47.81 20.19
N PHE A 822 -18.77 46.85 20.35
CA PHE A 822 -19.95 46.69 19.50
C PHE A 822 -20.84 47.94 19.55
N VAL A 823 -21.26 48.42 18.38
CA VAL A 823 -22.12 49.60 18.23
C VAL A 823 -23.49 49.21 17.68
N ALA A 824 -23.52 48.52 16.53
CA ALA A 824 -24.77 48.21 15.83
C ALA A 824 -24.62 46.97 14.93
N THR A 825 -25.74 46.37 14.58
CA THR A 825 -25.82 45.30 13.57
C THR A 825 -27.09 45.45 12.74
N TRP A 826 -27.04 45.04 11.48
CA TRP A 826 -28.18 44.97 10.59
C TRP A 826 -28.00 43.84 9.57
N GLY A 827 -29.11 43.37 9.02
CA GLY A 827 -29.16 42.20 8.15
C GLY A 827 -29.87 41.02 8.80
N THR A 828 -30.59 40.26 7.98
CA THR A 828 -31.26 39.01 8.34
C THR A 828 -31.10 38.01 7.20
N PHE A 829 -31.10 36.71 7.51
CA PHE A 829 -30.97 35.70 6.47
C PHE A 829 -32.12 35.73 5.45
N GLY A 830 -31.78 35.65 4.17
CA GLY A 830 -32.73 35.19 3.15
C GLY A 830 -32.18 35.22 1.72
N ASP A 831 -32.81 34.39 0.87
CA ASP A 831 -32.46 34.19 -0.53
C ASP A 831 -33.47 34.91 -1.44
N THR A 832 -32.96 35.77 -2.30
CA THR A 832 -33.73 36.56 -3.28
C THR A 832 -33.77 35.91 -4.66
N GLY A 833 -33.16 34.74 -4.84
CA GLY A 833 -33.06 34.05 -6.13
C GLY A 833 -32.16 34.78 -7.15
N GLY A 834 -31.28 35.67 -6.68
CA GLY A 834 -30.48 36.53 -7.54
C GLY A 834 -31.26 37.71 -8.13
N LEU A 835 -32.42 38.07 -7.56
CA LEU A 835 -33.15 39.28 -7.92
C LEU A 835 -32.84 40.41 -6.95
N LEU A 836 -33.02 41.66 -7.36
CA LEU A 836 -32.99 42.78 -6.43
C LEU A 836 -34.22 42.70 -5.52
N GLY A 837 -33.99 42.36 -4.26
CA GLY A 837 -35.03 42.13 -3.25
C GLY A 837 -34.97 43.11 -2.08
N ALA A 838 -35.57 42.72 -0.94
CA ALA A 838 -35.51 43.51 0.29
C ALA A 838 -34.04 43.73 0.72
N PRO A 839 -33.63 44.96 1.08
CA PRO A 839 -32.22 45.30 1.29
C PRO A 839 -31.64 44.82 2.63
N ASP A 840 -32.50 44.52 3.60
CA ASP A 840 -32.17 44.00 4.92
C ASP A 840 -32.03 42.47 4.96
N VAL A 841 -32.27 41.81 3.82
CA VAL A 841 -32.16 40.35 3.66
C VAL A 841 -30.83 40.01 2.99
N LEU A 842 -29.91 39.38 3.71
CA LEU A 842 -28.58 39.00 3.21
C LEU A 842 -28.47 37.47 3.16
N TYR A 843 -27.81 36.93 2.14
CA TYR A 843 -27.58 35.48 2.03
C TYR A 843 -26.13 35.10 2.35
N GLY A 844 -25.19 35.98 2.08
CA GLY A 844 -23.79 35.75 2.40
C GLY A 844 -22.98 36.99 2.08
N PRO A 845 -22.99 38.01 2.96
CA PRO A 845 -22.16 39.19 2.76
C PRO A 845 -20.69 38.79 2.88
N ARG A 846 -19.86 39.09 1.87
CA ARG A 846 -18.46 38.64 1.83
C ARG A 846 -17.43 39.74 1.89
N ASP A 847 -17.77 40.95 1.46
CA ASP A 847 -16.86 42.08 1.48
C ASP A 847 -17.59 43.41 1.73
N ILE A 848 -16.83 44.39 2.23
CA ILE A 848 -17.30 45.73 2.55
C ILE A 848 -16.25 46.75 2.10
N ALA A 849 -16.67 47.79 1.40
CA ALA A 849 -15.84 48.96 1.11
C ALA A 849 -16.48 50.24 1.66
N VAL A 850 -15.65 51.13 2.22
CA VAL A 850 -16.08 52.47 2.65
C VAL A 850 -15.85 53.44 1.49
N THR A 851 -16.90 54.14 1.11
CA THR A 851 -16.87 55.18 0.07
C THR A 851 -16.29 56.49 0.60
N PRO A 852 -15.78 57.40 -0.26
CA PRO A 852 -15.29 58.72 0.17
C PRO A 852 -16.32 59.57 0.92
N ASP A 853 -17.62 59.38 0.64
CA ASP A 853 -18.74 60.00 1.34
C ASP A 853 -19.11 59.31 2.68
N GLY A 854 -18.36 58.28 3.08
CA GLY A 854 -18.51 57.56 4.35
C GLY A 854 -19.54 56.42 4.32
N ASN A 855 -20.26 56.25 3.23
CA ASN A 855 -21.23 55.15 3.04
C ASN A 855 -20.52 53.81 2.80
N LEU A 856 -21.24 52.70 3.01
CA LEU A 856 -20.72 51.33 2.89
C LEU A 856 -21.26 50.68 1.63
N ILE A 857 -20.39 50.02 0.85
CA ILE A 857 -20.78 49.10 -0.23
C ILE A 857 -20.54 47.69 0.25
N VAL A 858 -21.57 46.87 0.28
CA VAL A 858 -21.53 45.48 0.72
C VAL A 858 -21.78 44.57 -0.47
N SER A 859 -20.93 43.56 -0.64
CA SER A 859 -21.17 42.46 -1.58
C SER A 859 -22.02 41.37 -0.92
N ASP A 860 -23.30 41.29 -1.29
CA ASP A 860 -24.20 40.22 -0.86
C ASP A 860 -24.10 39.07 -1.87
N THR A 861 -22.98 38.34 -1.79
CA THR A 861 -22.55 37.37 -2.80
C THR A 861 -23.64 36.36 -3.13
N GLY A 862 -24.26 35.77 -2.09
CA GLY A 862 -25.28 34.75 -2.28
C GLY A 862 -26.50 35.25 -3.06
N ASN A 863 -26.85 36.52 -2.92
CA ASN A 863 -27.93 37.17 -3.65
C ASN A 863 -27.47 37.87 -4.94
N LYS A 864 -26.19 37.75 -5.30
CA LYS A 864 -25.61 38.24 -6.57
C LYS A 864 -25.83 39.74 -6.78
N ARG A 865 -25.67 40.52 -5.72
CA ARG A 865 -25.92 41.98 -5.73
C ARG A 865 -24.93 42.75 -4.86
N LEU A 866 -24.88 44.05 -5.09
CA LEU A 866 -24.25 45.03 -4.21
C LEU A 866 -25.31 45.88 -3.51
N ILE A 867 -25.05 46.24 -2.25
CA ILE A 867 -25.95 47.09 -1.46
C ILE A 867 -25.15 48.24 -0.84
N LYS A 868 -25.63 49.47 -1.02
CA LYS A 868 -25.10 50.69 -0.40
C LYS A 868 -25.90 51.00 0.88
N PHE A 869 -25.20 51.12 2.00
CA PHE A 869 -25.75 51.51 3.30
C PHE A 869 -25.12 52.81 3.81
N SER A 870 -25.85 53.53 4.66
CA SER A 870 -25.28 54.62 5.47
C SER A 870 -24.35 54.07 6.56
N PRO A 871 -23.51 54.91 7.20
CA PRO A 871 -22.69 54.50 8.34
C PRO A 871 -23.48 53.92 9.53
N GLU A 872 -24.79 54.20 9.60
CA GLU A 872 -25.76 53.72 10.61
C GLU A 872 -26.50 52.46 10.17
N GLY A 873 -26.22 51.92 8.98
CA GLY A 873 -26.87 50.72 8.44
C GLY A 873 -28.19 50.96 7.72
N THR A 874 -28.51 52.22 7.38
CA THR A 874 -29.74 52.55 6.64
C THR A 874 -29.54 52.26 5.15
N PHE A 875 -30.47 51.58 4.50
CA PHE A 875 -30.40 51.32 3.06
C PHE A 875 -30.41 52.61 2.24
N ILE A 876 -29.50 52.72 1.26
CA ILE A 876 -29.41 53.83 0.32
C ILE A 876 -29.75 53.37 -1.11
N ALA A 877 -29.06 52.35 -1.61
CA ALA A 877 -29.22 51.86 -2.99
C ALA A 877 -28.79 50.39 -3.12
N GLN A 878 -29.21 49.71 -4.19
CA GLN A 878 -28.72 48.38 -4.56
C GLN A 878 -28.59 48.26 -6.08
N TRP A 879 -27.64 47.43 -6.52
CA TRP A 879 -27.35 47.18 -7.93
C TRP A 879 -26.99 45.71 -8.16
N GLY A 880 -27.01 45.27 -9.40
CA GLY A 880 -26.71 43.87 -9.74
C GLY A 880 -27.94 43.07 -10.13
N GLY A 881 -27.95 41.82 -9.66
CA GLY A 881 -28.85 40.76 -10.09
C GLY A 881 -28.07 39.65 -10.79
N GLY A 882 -28.56 38.42 -10.67
CA GLY A 882 -27.93 37.22 -11.21
C GLY A 882 -27.87 37.23 -12.73
N GLY A 883 -26.68 37.13 -13.30
CA GLY A 883 -26.47 37.01 -14.74
C GLY A 883 -25.06 37.38 -15.19
N SER A 884 -24.88 37.45 -16.51
CA SER A 884 -23.60 37.73 -17.17
C SER A 884 -23.59 39.02 -18.00
N LEU A 885 -24.74 39.71 -18.09
CA LEU A 885 -24.82 41.00 -18.80
C LEU A 885 -24.05 42.10 -18.03
N PRO A 886 -23.68 43.21 -18.69
CA PRO A 886 -23.10 44.37 -18.02
C PRO A 886 -23.98 44.85 -16.85
N GLY A 887 -23.40 45.03 -15.67
CA GLY A 887 -24.10 45.40 -14.44
C GLY A 887 -24.82 44.25 -13.72
N GLN A 888 -24.78 43.02 -14.23
CA GLN A 888 -25.23 41.80 -13.53
C GLN A 888 -24.02 41.00 -13.02
N PHE A 889 -24.24 40.14 -12.01
CA PHE A 889 -23.17 39.38 -11.37
C PHE A 889 -23.47 37.88 -11.27
N LEU A 890 -22.39 37.11 -11.23
CA LEU A 890 -22.36 35.71 -10.91
C LEU A 890 -21.22 35.52 -9.89
N GLU A 891 -21.61 35.45 -8.61
CA GLU A 891 -20.70 35.38 -7.44
C GLU A 891 -19.84 36.64 -7.22
N PRO A 892 -20.44 37.82 -6.94
CA PRO A 892 -19.69 39.02 -6.61
C PRO A 892 -19.02 38.87 -5.23
N CYS A 893 -17.69 38.84 -5.18
CA CYS A 893 -16.92 38.62 -3.94
C CYS A 893 -16.29 39.93 -3.42
N GLY A 894 -15.05 40.23 -3.81
CA GLY A 894 -14.37 41.47 -3.40
C GLY A 894 -14.98 42.73 -4.02
N VAL A 895 -15.00 43.81 -3.23
CA VAL A 895 -15.44 45.14 -3.66
C VAL A 895 -14.46 46.21 -3.21
N ALA A 896 -14.06 47.11 -4.10
CA ALA A 896 -13.26 48.27 -3.76
C ALA A 896 -13.81 49.55 -4.36
N VAL A 897 -13.47 50.68 -3.74
CA VAL A 897 -13.89 52.01 -4.18
C VAL A 897 -12.65 52.88 -4.35
N ASP A 898 -12.52 53.54 -5.51
CA ASP A 898 -11.43 54.49 -5.75
C ASP A 898 -11.72 55.88 -5.16
N ALA A 899 -10.72 56.76 -5.17
CA ALA A 899 -10.86 58.12 -4.64
C ALA A 899 -11.90 58.98 -5.38
N ALA A 900 -12.28 58.61 -6.61
CA ALA A 900 -13.34 59.28 -7.37
C ALA A 900 -14.75 58.68 -7.08
N GLY A 901 -14.83 57.65 -6.24
CA GLY A 901 -16.06 56.96 -5.87
C GLY A 901 -16.51 55.89 -6.86
N ASN A 902 -15.68 55.49 -7.83
CA ASN A 902 -16.02 54.36 -8.71
C ASN A 902 -15.89 53.04 -7.96
N ILE A 903 -16.79 52.10 -8.24
CA ILE A 903 -16.89 50.82 -7.57
C ILE A 903 -16.31 49.73 -8.48
N TYR A 904 -15.38 48.94 -7.98
CA TYR A 904 -14.80 47.78 -8.66
C TYR A 904 -15.30 46.51 -7.99
N VAL A 905 -15.79 45.57 -8.78
CA VAL A 905 -16.44 44.35 -8.29
C VAL A 905 -15.77 43.12 -8.88
N ALA A 906 -15.32 42.20 -8.03
CA ALA A 906 -14.85 40.89 -8.44
C ALA A 906 -16.06 40.01 -8.78
N ASP A 907 -16.43 39.95 -10.06
CA ASP A 907 -17.53 39.14 -10.58
C ASP A 907 -16.99 37.76 -10.99
N VAL A 908 -16.71 36.95 -9.96
CA VAL A 908 -15.75 35.84 -10.02
C VAL A 908 -16.16 34.77 -11.02
N TRP A 909 -17.40 34.27 -10.98
CA TRP A 909 -17.84 33.20 -11.89
C TRP A 909 -18.14 33.69 -13.31
N ASN A 910 -18.11 35.00 -13.56
CA ASN A 910 -18.06 35.57 -14.90
C ASN A 910 -16.61 35.89 -15.35
N HIS A 911 -15.60 35.55 -14.54
CA HIS A 911 -14.17 35.73 -14.81
C HIS A 911 -13.80 37.18 -15.16
N ARG A 912 -14.38 38.16 -14.47
CA ARG A 912 -14.18 39.58 -14.78
C ARG A 912 -14.22 40.47 -13.55
N ILE A 913 -13.58 41.63 -13.66
CA ILE A 913 -13.82 42.79 -12.78
C ILE A 913 -14.78 43.71 -13.50
N GLN A 914 -15.82 44.18 -12.83
CA GLN A 914 -16.67 45.25 -13.36
C GLN A 914 -16.38 46.57 -12.65
N LYS A 915 -16.24 47.65 -13.42
CA LYS A 915 -16.16 49.02 -12.93
C LYS A 915 -17.53 49.68 -13.09
N LEU A 916 -18.06 50.20 -11.99
CA LEU A 916 -19.31 50.95 -11.93
C LEU A 916 -19.06 52.38 -11.46
N SER A 917 -19.94 53.30 -11.84
CA SER A 917 -19.97 54.64 -11.24
C SER A 917 -20.37 54.59 -9.76
N ALA A 918 -20.26 55.73 -9.07
CA ALA A 918 -20.73 55.89 -7.69
C ALA A 918 -22.25 55.60 -7.52
N ASP A 919 -23.02 55.74 -8.60
CA ASP A 919 -24.45 55.43 -8.67
C ASP A 919 -24.73 53.98 -9.12
N GLY A 920 -23.68 53.14 -9.23
CA GLY A 920 -23.76 51.73 -9.59
C GLY A 920 -24.07 51.44 -11.06
N VAL A 921 -23.88 52.43 -11.94
CA VAL A 921 -24.05 52.24 -13.40
C VAL A 921 -22.79 51.63 -13.98
N TYR A 922 -22.93 50.57 -14.77
CA TYR A 922 -21.81 49.93 -15.48
C TYR A 922 -21.04 50.92 -16.37
N GLN A 923 -19.71 50.92 -16.25
CA GLN A 923 -18.82 51.73 -17.08
C GLN A 923 -17.93 50.88 -17.98
N SER A 924 -17.23 49.90 -17.41
CA SER A 924 -16.30 49.02 -18.14
C SER A 924 -16.07 47.71 -17.40
N GLN A 925 -15.35 46.78 -18.02
CA GLN A 925 -14.94 45.52 -17.40
C GLN A 925 -13.52 45.14 -17.81
N ILE A 926 -12.86 44.35 -16.95
CA ILE A 926 -11.55 43.76 -17.19
C ILE A 926 -11.73 42.24 -17.14
N ALA A 927 -11.34 41.52 -18.19
CA ALA A 927 -11.33 40.06 -18.16
C ALA A 927 -10.16 39.58 -17.30
N VAL A 928 -10.42 38.64 -16.39
CA VAL A 928 -9.41 38.10 -15.47
C VAL A 928 -9.18 36.62 -15.74
N VAL A 929 -8.02 36.30 -16.29
CA VAL A 929 -7.52 34.92 -16.44
C VAL A 929 -7.04 34.45 -15.08
N GLY A 930 -7.48 33.29 -14.62
CA GLY A 930 -7.10 32.73 -13.32
C GLY A 930 -8.24 32.68 -12.28
N TRP A 931 -9.45 33.07 -12.65
CA TRP A 931 -10.66 33.02 -11.83
C TRP A 931 -11.66 31.94 -12.30
N GLU A 932 -11.17 30.84 -12.87
CA GLU A 932 -12.02 29.78 -13.44
C GLU A 932 -12.65 28.85 -12.38
N SER A 933 -12.26 29.00 -11.11
CA SER A 933 -12.66 28.13 -10.03
C SER A 933 -14.03 28.51 -9.47
N GLU A 934 -14.92 27.52 -9.40
CA GLU A 934 -16.22 27.66 -8.76
C GLU A 934 -16.19 27.37 -7.24
N SER A 935 -14.99 27.13 -6.66
CA SER A 935 -14.84 26.83 -5.23
C SER A 935 -15.52 27.91 -4.36
N PRO A 936 -16.40 27.54 -3.41
CA PRO A 936 -17.06 28.52 -2.57
C PRO A 936 -16.13 29.16 -1.53
N VAL A 937 -14.94 28.58 -1.27
CA VAL A 937 -14.03 28.97 -0.18
C VAL A 937 -12.80 29.75 -0.65
N ASN A 938 -12.25 29.39 -1.82
CA ASN A 938 -11.07 30.04 -2.39
C ASN A 938 -11.50 31.22 -3.26
N LYS A 939 -11.97 32.30 -2.63
CA LYS A 939 -12.51 33.47 -3.36
C LYS A 939 -11.47 34.57 -3.52
N PRO A 940 -11.33 35.14 -4.73
CA PRO A 940 -10.48 36.29 -4.96
C PRO A 940 -11.14 37.60 -4.52
N TYR A 941 -10.29 38.55 -4.14
CA TYR A 941 -10.64 39.90 -3.71
C TYR A 941 -9.79 40.92 -4.48
N LEU A 942 -10.11 42.19 -4.34
CA LEU A 942 -9.44 43.27 -5.07
C LEU A 942 -9.33 44.55 -4.25
N VAL A 943 -8.34 45.38 -4.60
CA VAL A 943 -8.19 46.75 -4.09
C VAL A 943 -7.78 47.69 -5.23
N ALA A 944 -8.26 48.93 -5.19
CA ALA A 944 -7.90 49.97 -6.17
C ALA A 944 -6.96 51.01 -5.54
N ASP A 945 -5.96 51.48 -6.29
CA ASP A 945 -5.09 52.57 -5.86
C ASP A 945 -5.57 53.95 -6.33
N GLN A 946 -4.86 54.99 -5.89
CA GLN A 946 -5.11 56.39 -6.24
C GLN A 946 -4.98 56.71 -7.74
N PHE A 947 -4.37 55.82 -8.53
CA PHE A 947 -4.21 55.96 -9.98
C PHE A 947 -5.26 55.16 -10.77
N ALA A 948 -6.26 54.61 -10.09
CA ALA A 948 -7.27 53.70 -10.64
C ALA A 948 -6.67 52.40 -11.22
N SER A 949 -5.51 51.98 -10.72
CA SER A 949 -5.00 50.62 -10.93
C SER A 949 -5.72 49.67 -9.97
N VAL A 950 -5.94 48.43 -10.39
CA VAL A 950 -6.64 47.41 -9.59
C VAL A 950 -5.71 46.24 -9.34
N TYR A 951 -5.53 45.88 -8.07
CA TYR A 951 -4.82 44.69 -7.64
C TYR A 951 -5.84 43.60 -7.34
N VAL A 952 -5.57 42.37 -7.79
CA VAL A 952 -6.43 41.23 -7.52
C VAL A 952 -5.66 40.03 -7.01
N THR A 953 -6.25 39.30 -6.06
CA THR A 953 -5.74 38.01 -5.63
C THR A 953 -6.16 36.91 -6.61
N GLN A 954 -5.30 35.92 -6.80
CA GLN A 954 -5.61 34.69 -7.53
C GLN A 954 -5.30 33.49 -6.63
N PRO A 955 -6.23 33.11 -5.74
CA PRO A 955 -6.02 32.08 -4.74
C PRO A 955 -5.46 30.78 -5.33
N ASP A 956 -6.07 30.30 -6.41
CA ASP A 956 -5.73 29.02 -7.04
C ASP A 956 -4.46 29.06 -7.90
N TYR A 957 -3.88 30.25 -8.14
CA TYR A 957 -2.60 30.43 -8.82
C TYR A 957 -1.50 30.94 -7.89
N HIS A 958 -1.81 31.08 -6.58
CA HIS A 958 -0.86 31.50 -5.55
C HIS A 958 -0.14 32.82 -5.88
N ARG A 959 -0.86 33.77 -6.50
CA ARG A 959 -0.29 35.02 -7.02
C ARG A 959 -1.24 36.21 -6.89
N VAL A 960 -0.69 37.40 -7.10
CA VAL A 960 -1.42 38.68 -7.17
C VAL A 960 -1.10 39.35 -8.50
N VAL A 961 -2.12 39.93 -9.14
CA VAL A 961 -2.01 40.61 -10.44
C VAL A 961 -2.44 42.08 -10.29
N LYS A 962 -1.66 43.01 -10.82
CA LYS A 962 -1.99 44.44 -10.92
C LYS A 962 -2.39 44.79 -12.35
N PHE A 963 -3.54 45.44 -12.52
CA PHE A 963 -4.05 45.97 -13.79
C PHE A 963 -4.07 47.50 -13.78
N ASP A 964 -3.89 48.12 -14.95
CA ASP A 964 -4.28 49.51 -15.14
C ASP A 964 -5.79 49.65 -15.39
N SER A 965 -6.28 50.90 -15.45
CA SER A 965 -7.70 51.22 -15.65
C SER A 965 -8.29 50.74 -16.98
N SER A 966 -7.46 50.33 -17.95
CA SER A 966 -7.89 49.73 -19.21
C SER A 966 -7.93 48.21 -19.19
N GLY A 967 -7.43 47.58 -18.12
CA GLY A 967 -7.33 46.13 -17.99
C GLY A 967 -6.01 45.53 -18.50
N ARG A 968 -5.01 46.36 -18.82
CA ARG A 968 -3.68 45.87 -19.17
C ARG A 968 -2.92 45.49 -17.89
N VAL A 969 -2.26 44.34 -17.91
CA VAL A 969 -1.44 43.86 -16.80
C VAL A 969 -0.21 44.74 -16.65
N LEU A 970 0.02 45.27 -15.45
CA LEU A 970 1.19 46.05 -15.08
C LEU A 970 2.25 45.20 -14.40
N SER A 971 1.85 44.28 -13.53
CA SER A 971 2.76 43.39 -12.80
C SER A 971 2.05 42.17 -12.24
N VAL A 972 2.77 41.05 -12.12
CA VAL A 972 2.33 39.86 -11.37
C VAL A 972 3.43 39.42 -10.40
N TRP A 973 3.07 38.96 -9.21
CA TRP A 973 4.03 38.38 -8.27
C TRP A 973 3.38 37.31 -7.38
N GLY A 974 4.21 36.56 -6.66
CA GLY A 974 3.79 35.40 -5.85
C GLY A 974 4.00 34.08 -6.59
N LEU A 975 4.50 33.09 -5.86
CA LEU A 975 4.62 31.69 -6.27
C LEU A 975 4.07 30.80 -5.17
N MET A 976 3.73 29.56 -5.48
CA MET A 976 3.32 28.62 -4.44
C MET A 976 4.50 28.31 -3.50
N GLY A 977 4.27 28.48 -2.19
CA GLY A 977 5.28 28.19 -1.17
C GLY A 977 5.02 28.93 0.14
N THR A 978 5.98 28.84 1.06
CA THR A 978 5.90 29.42 2.41
C THR A 978 6.96 30.50 2.68
N ASP A 979 7.88 30.73 1.74
CA ASP A 979 8.93 31.74 1.88
C ASP A 979 8.39 33.17 1.68
N GLU A 980 9.25 34.17 1.78
CA GLU A 980 8.89 35.59 1.70
C GLU A 980 8.48 36.04 0.28
N ARG A 981 8.73 35.23 -0.75
CA ARG A 981 8.33 35.51 -2.14
C ARG A 981 7.05 34.77 -2.52
N SER A 982 6.67 33.81 -1.70
CA SER A 982 5.62 32.86 -2.00
C SER A 982 4.33 33.14 -1.23
N LEU A 983 3.22 32.71 -1.82
CA LEU A 983 1.88 32.78 -1.28
C LEU A 983 1.25 31.38 -1.34
N ASN A 984 0.26 31.16 -0.49
CA ASN A 984 -0.53 29.93 -0.45
C ASN A 984 -2.00 30.30 -0.21
N THR A 985 -2.82 30.30 -1.26
CA THR A 985 -4.21 30.76 -1.21
C THR A 985 -4.34 32.22 -0.74
N PRO A 986 -3.81 33.20 -1.49
CA PRO A 986 -4.03 34.61 -1.18
C PRO A 986 -5.53 34.96 -1.25
N SER A 987 -6.15 35.32 -0.14
CA SER A 987 -7.60 35.61 -0.07
C SER A 987 -7.88 37.09 -0.34
N ASP A 988 -7.48 37.96 0.57
CA ASP A 988 -7.80 39.39 0.57
C ASP A 988 -6.55 40.27 0.44
N ILE A 989 -6.75 41.50 -0.01
CA ILE A 989 -5.70 42.45 -0.36
C ILE A 989 -6.11 43.89 0.00
N THR A 990 -5.19 44.64 0.59
CA THR A 990 -5.42 46.06 0.92
C THR A 990 -4.14 46.89 0.79
N LEU A 991 -4.28 48.22 0.79
CA LEU A 991 -3.17 49.17 0.65
C LEU A 991 -3.08 50.06 1.89
N ASP A 992 -1.86 50.38 2.34
CA ASP A 992 -1.65 51.45 3.32
C ASP A 992 -1.52 52.83 2.64
N ALA A 993 -1.44 53.89 3.45
CA ALA A 993 -1.32 55.27 2.95
C ALA A 993 -0.03 55.54 2.15
N GLN A 994 0.99 54.69 2.28
CA GLN A 994 2.23 54.77 1.51
C GLN A 994 2.16 53.91 0.23
N GLY A 995 1.06 53.20 0.01
CA GLY A 995 0.84 52.32 -1.15
C GLY A 995 1.46 50.92 -0.98
N ASN A 996 1.92 50.54 0.21
CA ASN A 996 2.38 49.17 0.44
C ASN A 996 1.18 48.21 0.40
N VAL A 997 1.42 47.02 -0.13
CA VAL A 997 0.37 46.02 -0.37
C VAL A 997 0.37 45.00 0.75
N TYR A 998 -0.75 44.84 1.43
CA TYR A 998 -0.98 43.78 2.40
C TYR A 998 -1.82 42.69 1.75
N VAL A 999 -1.35 41.44 1.82
CA VAL A 999 -2.06 40.27 1.28
C VAL A 999 -2.27 39.28 2.41
N VAL A 1000 -3.51 38.78 2.54
CA VAL A 1000 -3.83 37.69 3.46
C VAL A 1000 -3.51 36.38 2.77
N ASP A 1001 -2.52 35.68 3.31
CA ASP A 1001 -2.02 34.40 2.81
C ASP A 1001 -2.66 33.28 3.64
N SER A 1002 -3.94 32.98 3.35
CA SER A 1002 -4.79 32.11 4.19
C SER A 1002 -4.19 30.73 4.38
N GLY A 1003 -3.65 30.14 3.32
CA GLY A 1003 -3.07 28.79 3.34
C GLY A 1003 -1.82 28.69 4.22
N ASN A 1004 -1.08 29.80 4.37
CA ASN A 1004 0.05 29.87 5.30
C ASN A 1004 -0.32 30.47 6.67
N ASN A 1005 -1.59 30.82 6.89
CA ASN A 1005 -2.10 31.44 8.11
C ASN A 1005 -1.31 32.69 8.53
N ARG A 1006 -1.06 33.60 7.58
CA ARG A 1006 -0.27 34.82 7.82
C ARG A 1006 -0.78 35.99 6.97
N VAL A 1007 -0.32 37.18 7.31
CA VAL A 1007 -0.42 38.38 6.46
C VAL A 1007 0.97 38.79 6.02
N VAL A 1008 1.12 39.10 4.73
CA VAL A 1008 2.38 39.49 4.11
C VAL A 1008 2.26 40.91 3.56
N LYS A 1009 3.30 41.72 3.80
CA LYS A 1009 3.42 43.10 3.34
C LYS A 1009 4.47 43.19 2.23
N TYR A 1010 4.09 43.78 1.10
CA TYR A 1010 4.96 44.08 -0.02
C TYR A 1010 5.18 45.59 -0.15
N PRO A 1011 6.33 46.04 -0.67
CA PRO A 1011 6.57 47.46 -0.89
C PRO A 1011 5.65 48.01 -1.98
N ALA A 1012 5.43 49.33 -1.97
CA ALA A 1012 4.65 50.00 -2.99
C ALA A 1012 5.19 49.76 -4.41
N LEU A 1013 4.30 49.40 -5.34
CA LEU A 1013 4.62 49.14 -6.74
C LEU A 1013 4.27 50.38 -7.57
N HIS A 1014 5.29 51.19 -7.90
CA HIS A 1014 5.17 52.40 -8.72
C HIS A 1014 5.05 52.10 -10.21
#